data_AF-A0A6G0QBT8-F1
#
_entry.id   AF-A0A6G0QBT8-F1
#
_cell.length_a   1.000
_cell.length_b   1.000
_cell.length_c   1.000
_cell.angle_alpha   90.00
_cell.angle_beta   90.00
_cell.angle_gamma   90.00
#
_symmetry.space_group_name_H-M   'P 1'
#
loop_
_entity.id
_entity.type
_entity.pdbx_description
1 polymer ?
#
loop_
_entity_poly.entity_id
_entity_poly.type
_entity_poly.pdbx_seq_one_letter_code
_entity_poly.pdbx_strand_id
1 'polypeptide(L)'
;MGMEVGSFGDYFPELIKEPFEALTYNNPLEKVYKKLFFSADGKKLLGGILVGDTSDFVRLSLMCKQKDTKPLVDLPNEILLGKRGGGGGNSVLDLPDEAQVCSCNNVSKGDICKAIKEKKLTKLGDVKKICNVGTGCGGCIPMVKDILETELAAAGTAVDKSLCEHFAYSRQELYQIVQVEQYSTFAEVLAKHGRKQHDPRSYGCEICKPTVASIFASLQNGHILKGDRAPLQDSNDRFLANLQKSGQFSVVPRVAGGEITPDKLIVLGQVAKKFDLYTKITGGQRVDLFGAQKQDLPAIWRLLVDAGFESGHAYGKSLRTVKSCVGTTWCRYGQQDSVGFAIFLENRYRGIRSPHKLKGGVSGCTRECAEARSKDFGCIATDQGYNVYVGGNGGTTPRHATLLASDVPQDLAVQYLDRYIMYYILTADRLQRTSKWLDGLDGGIEQLRRVVMLDSLGICATLEKQMSFLVGTYECEWKKVVESPELMAQFAQFKNTAETQKEVQMHTVRDQRLPATFVARTKTGSSSPTGTESSSPASSTSVLLDLDDSEWVSFGSKSLFDANGGGAVLYGESQLAVFNIVESCNGIEKVSWYATQNMCPFDHSFVLAQGIVGDLDGRPKVACPMHKRSYDLSDGCCLSGDDLRLQTFEVKEEEGVVYVLLPATDVVDARLATSKFVAKERDDAVHAEVVVTPATLDW
;
A
#
# COMPACT_ATOMS: atom_id res chain seq x y z
N MET A 1 -15.42 10.38 -32.18
CA MET A 1 -16.49 11.39 -32.01
C MET A 1 -17.44 10.85 -30.96
N GLY A 2 -17.50 11.50 -29.81
CA GLY A 2 -18.50 11.22 -28.78
C GLY A 2 -18.62 12.48 -27.96
N MET A 3 -19.77 13.13 -27.99
CA MET A 3 -20.11 14.11 -26.96
C MET A 3 -20.69 13.34 -25.80
N GLU A 4 -20.26 13.68 -24.58
CA GLU A 4 -20.87 13.13 -23.38
C GLU A 4 -22.30 13.65 -23.27
N VAL A 5 -23.25 12.75 -23.06
CA VAL A 5 -24.66 13.08 -22.87
C VAL A 5 -25.15 12.37 -21.61
N GLY A 6 -25.74 13.13 -20.71
CA GLY A 6 -26.40 12.62 -19.51
C GLY A 6 -27.81 13.15 -19.39
N SER A 7 -28.80 12.27 -19.21
CA SER A 7 -30.20 12.64 -19.01
C SER A 7 -30.78 11.93 -17.78
N PHE A 8 -31.63 12.62 -17.03
CA PHE A 8 -32.22 12.09 -15.79
C PHE A 8 -33.64 12.65 -15.57
N GLY A 9 -34.44 11.93 -14.78
CA GLY A 9 -35.82 12.31 -14.48
C GLY A 9 -36.71 12.35 -15.72
N ASP A 10 -37.72 13.22 -15.71
CA ASP A 10 -38.58 13.51 -16.85
C ASP A 10 -37.91 14.60 -17.69
N TYR A 11 -37.03 14.19 -18.61
CA TYR A 11 -36.18 15.10 -19.41
C TYR A 11 -36.78 15.47 -20.78
N PHE A 12 -37.90 14.84 -21.16
CA PHE A 12 -38.74 15.29 -22.27
C PHE A 12 -39.89 16.13 -21.71
N PRO A 13 -40.12 17.37 -22.19
CA PRO A 13 -41.24 18.20 -21.76
C PRO A 13 -42.59 17.48 -21.78
N GLU A 14 -42.79 16.57 -22.74
CA GLU A 14 -44.02 15.81 -22.94
C GLU A 14 -44.26 14.74 -21.86
N LEU A 15 -43.22 14.35 -21.12
CA LEU A 15 -43.29 13.37 -20.03
C LEU A 15 -43.63 14.02 -18.68
N ILE A 16 -43.49 15.34 -18.56
CA ILE A 16 -43.73 16.07 -17.31
C ILE A 16 -45.23 16.37 -17.18
N LYS A 17 -45.88 15.70 -16.23
CA LYS A 17 -47.35 15.80 -16.02
C LYS A 17 -47.78 16.94 -15.10
N GLU A 18 -46.84 17.69 -14.54
CA GLU A 18 -47.06 18.82 -13.64
C GLU A 18 -46.58 20.14 -14.26
N PRO A 19 -47.13 21.31 -13.86
CA PRO A 19 -46.66 22.60 -14.35
C PRO A 19 -45.15 22.78 -14.04
N PHE A 20 -44.38 23.14 -15.06
CA PHE A 20 -42.92 23.21 -14.96
C PHE A 20 -42.34 24.46 -15.64
N GLU A 21 -41.14 24.84 -15.21
CA GLU A 21 -40.31 25.87 -15.82
C GLU A 21 -38.97 25.27 -16.27
N ALA A 22 -38.49 25.65 -17.44
CA ALA A 22 -37.24 25.13 -18.00
C ALA A 22 -36.13 26.18 -17.97
N LEU A 23 -34.99 25.83 -17.38
CA LEU A 23 -33.80 26.67 -17.37
C LEU A 23 -32.73 26.07 -18.29
N THR A 24 -32.22 26.88 -19.22
CA THR A 24 -31.26 26.43 -20.23
C THR A 24 -29.97 27.25 -20.17
N TYR A 25 -28.84 26.56 -20.16
CA TYR A 25 -27.51 27.10 -20.35
C TYR A 25 -26.90 26.53 -21.63
N ASN A 26 -26.49 27.40 -22.53
CA ASN A 26 -25.89 27.02 -23.80
C ASN A 26 -24.59 27.82 -24.01
N ASN A 27 -23.45 27.14 -23.93
CA ASN A 27 -22.14 27.69 -24.22
C ASN A 27 -21.56 27.03 -25.49
N PRO A 28 -21.70 27.68 -26.66
CA PRO A 28 -21.22 27.13 -27.92
C PRO A 28 -19.69 27.10 -28.04
N LEU A 29 -18.96 27.91 -27.26
CA LEU A 29 -17.50 27.94 -27.28
C LEU A 29 -16.90 26.71 -26.58
N GLU A 30 -17.46 26.35 -25.43
CA GLU A 30 -17.07 25.17 -24.66
C GLU A 30 -17.78 23.89 -25.11
N LYS A 31 -18.74 24.01 -26.05
CA LYS A 31 -19.62 22.93 -26.52
C LYS A 31 -20.42 22.28 -25.38
N VAL A 32 -20.84 23.10 -24.41
CA VAL A 32 -21.63 22.68 -23.25
C VAL A 32 -23.07 23.14 -23.38
N TYR A 33 -24.00 22.22 -23.21
CA TYR A 33 -25.44 22.49 -23.15
C TYR A 33 -26.05 21.80 -21.93
N LYS A 34 -26.73 22.57 -21.07
CA LYS A 34 -27.44 22.05 -19.90
C LYS A 34 -28.88 22.57 -19.92
N LYS A 35 -29.88 21.70 -19.84
CA LYS A 35 -31.30 22.05 -19.73
C LYS A 35 -31.93 21.31 -18.57
N LEU A 36 -32.46 22.05 -17.59
CA LEU A 36 -33.08 21.51 -16.39
C LEU A 36 -34.54 21.92 -16.32
N PHE A 37 -35.39 21.01 -15.82
CA PHE A 37 -36.81 21.21 -15.64
C PHE A 37 -37.15 21.26 -14.16
N PHE A 38 -37.79 22.33 -13.71
CA PHE A 38 -38.19 22.55 -12.33
C PHE A 38 -39.71 22.60 -12.22
N SER A 39 -40.28 22.26 -11.06
CA SER A 39 -41.69 22.53 -10.79
C SER A 39 -41.98 24.04 -10.88
N ALA A 40 -43.23 24.41 -11.17
CA ALA A 40 -43.62 25.82 -11.31
C ALA A 40 -43.35 26.69 -10.06
N ASP A 41 -43.27 26.07 -8.87
CA ASP A 41 -42.91 26.75 -7.62
C ASP A 41 -41.38 26.79 -7.37
N GLY A 42 -40.57 26.22 -8.27
CA GLY A 42 -39.12 26.15 -8.19
C GLY A 42 -38.57 25.18 -7.13
N LYS A 43 -39.44 24.41 -6.45
CA LYS A 43 -39.04 23.60 -5.28
C LYS A 43 -38.63 22.17 -5.62
N LYS A 44 -38.86 21.69 -6.84
CA LYS A 44 -38.51 20.33 -7.28
C LYS A 44 -37.72 20.36 -8.58
N LEU A 45 -36.74 19.46 -8.69
CA LEU A 45 -36.05 19.17 -9.94
C LEU A 45 -36.71 17.95 -10.60
N LEU A 46 -37.38 18.16 -11.72
CA LEU A 46 -38.21 17.15 -12.40
C LEU A 46 -37.40 16.29 -13.38
N GLY A 47 -36.38 16.89 -14.01
CA GLY A 47 -35.49 16.20 -14.94
C GLY A 47 -34.48 17.14 -15.59
N GLY A 48 -33.64 16.60 -16.47
CA GLY A 48 -32.67 17.41 -17.19
C GLY A 48 -31.82 16.66 -18.21
N ILE A 49 -31.21 17.45 -19.11
CA ILE A 49 -30.31 17.01 -20.18
C ILE A 49 -29.00 17.79 -20.06
N LEU A 50 -27.88 17.08 -20.05
CA LEU A 50 -26.52 17.61 -20.06
C LEU A 50 -25.82 17.08 -21.31
N VAL A 51 -25.18 17.95 -22.09
CA VAL A 51 -24.42 17.63 -23.29
C VAL A 51 -23.07 18.36 -23.23
N GLY A 52 -21.98 17.65 -23.51
CA GLY A 52 -20.62 18.18 -23.48
C GLY A 52 -19.96 18.01 -22.10
N ASP A 53 -20.49 18.68 -21.06
CA ASP A 53 -20.05 18.54 -19.67
C ASP A 53 -21.13 17.83 -18.83
N THR A 54 -20.81 16.60 -18.39
CA THR A 54 -21.70 15.76 -17.57
C THR A 54 -21.26 15.63 -16.11
N SER A 55 -20.30 16.45 -15.64
CA SER A 55 -19.74 16.36 -14.28
C SER A 55 -20.79 16.50 -13.17
N ASP A 56 -21.84 17.28 -13.39
CA ASP A 56 -22.97 17.47 -12.46
C ASP A 56 -24.01 16.33 -12.48
N PHE A 57 -23.90 15.35 -13.39
CA PHE A 57 -24.94 14.36 -13.64
C PHE A 57 -25.35 13.60 -12.38
N VAL A 58 -24.38 13.11 -11.60
CA VAL A 58 -24.65 12.33 -10.38
C VAL A 58 -25.38 13.17 -9.34
N ARG A 59 -24.92 14.41 -9.12
CA ARG A 59 -25.52 15.37 -8.18
C ARG A 59 -26.97 15.67 -8.56
N LEU A 60 -27.20 16.06 -9.82
CA LEU A 60 -28.52 16.44 -10.31
C LEU A 60 -29.49 15.24 -10.39
N SER A 61 -29.00 14.05 -10.74
CA SER A 61 -29.79 12.82 -10.74
C SER A 61 -30.25 12.43 -9.33
N LEU A 62 -29.38 12.58 -8.33
CA LEU A 62 -29.72 12.34 -6.92
C LEU A 62 -30.73 13.37 -6.41
N MET A 63 -30.54 14.66 -6.73
CA MET A 63 -31.48 15.74 -6.37
C MET A 63 -32.86 15.49 -6.99
N CYS A 64 -32.92 15.04 -8.24
CA CYS A 64 -34.17 14.70 -8.93
C CYS A 64 -34.89 13.50 -8.28
N LYS A 65 -34.15 12.47 -7.86
CA LYS A 65 -34.72 11.31 -7.16
C LYS A 65 -35.30 11.65 -5.79
N GLN A 66 -34.84 12.73 -5.16
CA GLN A 66 -35.30 13.17 -3.83
C GLN A 66 -36.45 14.18 -3.89
N LYS A 67 -36.99 14.47 -5.08
CA LYS A 67 -37.99 15.53 -5.33
C LYS A 67 -39.26 15.46 -4.46
N ASP A 68 -39.63 14.27 -3.98
CA ASP A 68 -40.81 14.06 -3.14
C ASP A 68 -40.50 13.98 -1.65
N THR A 69 -39.22 13.93 -1.28
CA THR A 69 -38.75 13.80 0.11
C THR A 69 -38.13 15.09 0.66
N LYS A 70 -37.59 15.97 -0.20
CA LYS A 70 -36.90 17.19 0.22
C LYS A 70 -37.05 18.29 -0.85
N PRO A 71 -37.53 19.50 -0.48
CA PRO A 71 -37.56 20.63 -1.41
C PRO A 71 -36.15 21.13 -1.73
N LEU A 72 -35.98 21.68 -2.93
CA LEU A 72 -34.75 22.36 -3.33
C LEU A 72 -34.48 23.57 -2.42
N VAL A 73 -33.24 23.67 -1.97
CA VAL A 73 -32.78 24.73 -1.06
C VAL A 73 -32.02 25.82 -1.81
N ASP A 74 -31.28 25.43 -2.86
CA ASP A 74 -30.55 26.36 -3.73
C ASP A 74 -31.45 26.88 -4.86
N LEU A 75 -31.19 28.09 -5.34
CA LEU A 75 -31.93 28.69 -6.45
C LEU A 75 -31.65 27.94 -7.77
N PRO A 76 -32.63 27.85 -8.70
CA PRO A 76 -32.47 27.12 -9.96
C PRO A 76 -31.23 27.52 -10.80
N ASN A 77 -30.85 28.80 -10.77
CA ASN A 77 -29.65 29.31 -11.45
C ASN A 77 -28.34 28.84 -10.79
N GLU A 78 -28.30 28.73 -9.46
CA GLU A 78 -27.16 28.20 -8.71
C GLU A 78 -27.02 26.69 -8.91
N ILE A 79 -28.16 25.99 -9.03
CA ILE A 79 -28.18 24.56 -9.34
C ILE A 79 -27.62 24.29 -10.75
N LEU A 80 -27.93 25.15 -11.72
CA LEU A 80 -27.52 25.00 -13.12
C LEU A 80 -26.07 25.42 -13.38
N LEU A 81 -25.62 26.53 -12.78
CA LEU A 81 -24.31 27.15 -13.06
C LEU A 81 -23.26 26.91 -11.98
N GLY A 82 -23.66 26.34 -10.83
CA GLY A 82 -22.83 26.32 -9.63
C GLY A 82 -22.82 27.67 -8.91
N LYS A 83 -22.53 27.67 -7.60
CA LYS A 83 -22.31 28.92 -6.85
C LYS A 83 -21.09 29.65 -7.41
N ARG A 84 -21.24 30.92 -7.77
CA ARG A 84 -20.13 31.78 -8.20
C ARG A 84 -19.11 31.88 -7.06
N GLY A 85 -17.96 31.20 -7.19
CA GLY A 85 -16.82 31.38 -6.29
C GLY A 85 -16.11 30.11 -5.77
N GLY A 86 -16.44 28.90 -6.22
CA GLY A 86 -15.73 27.69 -5.82
C GLY A 86 -15.18 26.92 -7.03
N GLY A 87 -13.87 26.98 -7.24
CA GLY A 87 -13.20 26.13 -8.22
C GLY A 87 -13.47 24.66 -7.94
N GLY A 88 -13.72 23.88 -8.99
CA GLY A 88 -13.94 22.45 -8.91
C GLY A 88 -12.80 21.74 -8.18
N GLY A 89 -13.09 21.35 -6.95
CA GLY A 89 -12.22 20.52 -6.13
C GLY A 89 -13.11 19.52 -5.41
N ASN A 90 -12.86 18.23 -5.61
CA ASN A 90 -13.37 17.15 -4.76
C ASN A 90 -12.76 17.29 -3.36
N SER A 91 -13.12 18.33 -2.63
CA SER A 91 -12.69 18.52 -1.26
C SER A 91 -13.63 17.71 -0.37
N VAL A 92 -13.08 17.13 0.69
CA VAL A 92 -13.85 16.39 1.70
C VAL A 92 -14.90 17.29 2.38
N LEU A 93 -14.75 18.62 2.28
CA LEU A 93 -15.72 19.61 2.77
C LEU A 93 -17.07 19.52 2.06
N ASP A 94 -17.10 19.18 0.77
CA ASP A 94 -18.31 19.24 -0.05
C ASP A 94 -19.24 18.03 0.12
N LEU A 95 -18.84 17.06 0.94
CA LEU A 95 -19.64 15.87 1.22
C LEU A 95 -20.68 16.14 2.32
N PRO A 96 -21.93 15.66 2.16
CA PRO A 96 -22.93 15.74 3.21
C PRO A 96 -22.55 14.86 4.41
N ASP A 97 -23.09 15.15 5.59
CA ASP A 97 -22.78 14.40 6.82
C ASP A 97 -23.18 12.92 6.70
N GLU A 98 -24.20 12.60 5.91
CA GLU A 98 -24.65 11.22 5.66
C GLU A 98 -23.73 10.46 4.69
N ALA A 99 -22.76 11.12 4.06
CA ALA A 99 -21.85 10.47 3.13
C ALA A 99 -21.05 9.37 3.82
N GLN A 100 -21.16 8.15 3.31
CA GLN A 100 -20.47 7.00 3.86
C GLN A 100 -18.96 7.09 3.58
N VAL A 101 -18.17 7.20 4.66
CA VAL A 101 -16.70 7.30 4.61
C VAL A 101 -16.05 5.93 4.76
N CYS A 102 -16.54 5.09 5.67
CA CYS A 102 -16.03 3.73 5.88
C CYS A 102 -17.12 2.68 5.60
N SER A 103 -17.00 1.99 4.47
CA SER A 103 -17.94 0.94 4.08
C SER A 103 -17.80 -0.35 4.89
N CYS A 104 -16.59 -0.67 5.39
CA CYS A 104 -16.36 -1.89 6.17
C CYS A 104 -17.07 -1.86 7.54
N ASN A 105 -17.21 -0.69 8.14
CA ASN A 105 -17.78 -0.51 9.48
C ASN A 105 -19.00 0.44 9.47
N ASN A 106 -19.52 0.76 8.28
CA ASN A 106 -20.69 1.62 8.05
C ASN A 106 -20.64 2.96 8.80
N VAL A 107 -19.56 3.72 8.62
CA VAL A 107 -19.32 5.01 9.30
C VAL A 107 -19.44 6.16 8.31
N SER A 108 -20.25 7.17 8.65
CA SER A 108 -20.47 8.38 7.84
C SER A 108 -19.48 9.51 8.17
N LYS A 109 -19.45 10.56 7.35
CA LYS A 109 -18.70 11.79 7.62
C LYS A 109 -19.17 12.44 8.93
N GLY A 110 -20.49 12.52 9.13
CA GLY A 110 -21.12 13.09 10.31
C GLY A 110 -20.69 12.40 11.60
N ASP A 111 -20.61 11.05 11.59
CA ASP A 111 -20.13 10.27 12.75
C ASP A 111 -18.69 10.65 13.14
N ILE A 112 -17.83 10.85 12.14
CA ILE A 112 -16.43 11.24 12.34
C ILE A 112 -16.34 12.67 12.86
N CYS A 113 -17.01 13.62 12.20
CA CYS A 113 -17.05 15.03 12.61
C CYS A 113 -17.58 15.18 14.04
N LYS A 114 -18.66 14.45 14.39
CA LYS A 114 -19.23 14.43 15.74
C LYS A 114 -18.22 13.91 16.76
N ALA A 115 -17.57 12.79 16.48
CA ALA A 115 -16.57 12.22 17.38
C ALA A 115 -15.38 13.17 17.60
N ILE A 116 -14.91 13.84 16.56
CA ILE A 116 -13.83 14.84 16.64
C ILE A 116 -14.22 15.98 17.57
N LYS A 117 -15.41 16.56 17.37
CA LYS A 117 -15.90 17.72 18.16
C LYS A 117 -16.18 17.36 19.62
N GLU A 118 -16.93 16.28 19.85
CA GLU A 118 -17.37 15.89 21.20
C GLU A 118 -16.21 15.39 22.06
N LYS A 119 -15.30 14.60 21.47
CA LYS A 119 -14.17 14.00 22.21
C LYS A 119 -12.86 14.77 22.05
N LYS A 120 -12.88 15.93 21.37
CA LYS A 120 -11.72 16.80 21.11
C LYS A 120 -10.53 16.03 20.53
N LEU A 121 -10.81 15.17 19.54
CA LEU A 121 -9.79 14.30 18.94
C LEU A 121 -8.86 15.14 18.06
N THR A 122 -7.56 15.08 18.33
CA THR A 122 -6.54 15.82 17.56
C THR A 122 -5.65 14.92 16.71
N LYS A 123 -5.78 13.59 16.87
CA LYS A 123 -4.93 12.60 16.20
C LYS A 123 -5.76 11.59 15.42
N LEU A 124 -5.27 11.20 14.25
CA LEU A 124 -5.90 10.19 13.40
C LEU A 124 -6.04 8.83 14.12
N GLY A 125 -5.07 8.46 14.96
CA GLY A 125 -5.13 7.23 15.76
C GLY A 125 -6.35 7.17 16.68
N ASP A 126 -6.70 8.29 17.31
CA ASP A 126 -7.85 8.36 18.20
C ASP A 126 -9.16 8.28 17.40
N VAL A 127 -9.23 8.93 16.23
CA VAL A 127 -10.39 8.81 15.33
C VAL A 127 -10.58 7.36 14.87
N LYS A 128 -9.49 6.65 14.52
CA LYS A 128 -9.56 5.22 14.18
C LYS A 128 -10.10 4.38 15.33
N LYS A 129 -9.61 4.63 16.56
CA LYS A 129 -10.00 3.89 17.76
C LYS A 129 -11.45 4.14 18.14
N ILE A 130 -11.89 5.40 18.09
CA ILE A 130 -13.24 5.80 18.51
C ILE A 130 -14.29 5.48 17.46
N CYS A 131 -14.02 5.78 16.18
CA CYS A 131 -14.99 5.58 15.11
C CYS A 131 -14.89 4.22 14.44
N ASN A 132 -13.93 3.38 14.86
CA ASN A 132 -13.64 2.07 14.26
C ASN A 132 -13.39 2.17 12.73
N VAL A 133 -12.73 3.24 12.27
CA VAL A 133 -12.44 3.46 10.85
C VAL A 133 -11.07 2.91 10.47
N GLY A 134 -10.98 2.29 9.29
CA GLY A 134 -9.74 1.72 8.75
C GLY A 134 -9.13 0.57 9.56
N THR A 135 -9.95 -0.14 10.33
CA THR A 135 -9.64 -1.41 11.01
C THR A 135 -9.88 -2.63 10.11
N GLY A 136 -10.60 -2.46 8.99
CA GLY A 136 -10.80 -3.46 7.94
C GLY A 136 -9.81 -3.30 6.78
N CYS A 137 -10.28 -2.82 5.63
CA CYS A 137 -9.45 -2.69 4.43
C CYS A 137 -8.50 -1.47 4.42
N GLY A 138 -8.67 -0.53 5.37
CA GLY A 138 -7.86 0.69 5.45
C GLY A 138 -8.12 1.74 4.35
N GLY A 139 -9.01 1.46 3.38
CA GLY A 139 -9.23 2.33 2.22
C GLY A 139 -9.77 3.74 2.54
N CYS A 140 -10.47 3.90 3.66
CA CYS A 140 -11.05 5.18 4.09
C CYS A 140 -10.05 6.10 4.81
N ILE A 141 -8.87 5.60 5.19
CA ILE A 141 -7.92 6.35 6.04
C ILE A 141 -7.51 7.72 5.49
N PRO A 142 -7.22 7.90 4.19
CA PRO A 142 -6.90 9.21 3.64
C PRO A 142 -8.04 10.21 3.85
N MET A 143 -9.27 9.78 3.58
CA MET A 143 -10.47 10.62 3.72
C MET A 143 -10.75 10.99 5.18
N VAL A 144 -10.54 10.06 6.12
CA VAL A 144 -10.65 10.32 7.57
C VAL A 144 -9.61 11.36 8.00
N LYS A 145 -8.38 11.28 7.48
CA LYS A 145 -7.31 12.26 7.75
C LYS A 145 -7.74 13.64 7.25
N ASP A 146 -8.21 13.74 6.01
CA ASP A 146 -8.69 15.00 5.43
C ASP A 146 -9.85 15.62 6.26
N ILE A 147 -10.82 14.82 6.73
CA ILE A 147 -11.91 15.27 7.62
C ILE A 147 -11.33 15.85 8.92
N LEU A 148 -10.40 15.12 9.56
CA LEU A 148 -9.78 15.53 10.81
C LEU A 148 -9.02 16.86 10.66
N GLU A 149 -8.18 16.97 9.63
CA GLU A 149 -7.39 18.17 9.38
C GLU A 149 -8.27 19.39 9.14
N THR A 150 -9.37 19.19 8.40
CA THR A 150 -10.36 20.22 8.10
C THR A 150 -11.08 20.71 9.36
N GLU A 151 -11.55 19.79 10.20
CA GLU A 151 -12.27 20.12 11.44
C GLU A 151 -11.34 20.80 12.46
N LEU A 152 -10.08 20.36 12.55
CA LEU A 152 -9.08 21.01 13.42
C LEU A 152 -8.73 22.41 12.94
N ALA A 153 -8.58 22.61 11.62
CA ALA A 153 -8.37 23.93 11.04
C ALA A 153 -9.56 24.86 11.32
N ALA A 154 -10.80 24.37 11.19
CA ALA A 154 -12.00 25.12 11.53
C ALA A 154 -12.09 25.48 13.02
N ALA A 155 -11.57 24.62 13.90
CA ALA A 155 -11.47 24.85 15.34
C ALA A 155 -10.26 25.70 15.76
N GLY A 156 -9.45 26.21 14.81
CA GLY A 156 -8.22 26.97 15.10
C GLY A 156 -7.15 26.15 15.85
N THR A 157 -7.26 24.83 15.83
CA THR A 157 -6.35 23.91 16.51
C THR A 157 -5.34 23.37 15.51
N ALA A 158 -4.05 23.47 15.82
CA ALA A 158 -3.01 22.94 14.95
C ALA A 158 -3.11 21.41 14.82
N VAL A 159 -3.08 20.91 13.58
CA VAL A 159 -3.01 19.47 13.30
C VAL A 159 -1.66 18.94 13.79
N ASP A 160 -1.70 17.87 14.58
CA ASP A 160 -0.49 17.15 14.97
C ASP A 160 0.14 16.47 13.74
N LYS A 161 1.29 16.98 13.30
CA LYS A 161 2.05 16.45 12.14
C LYS A 161 3.05 15.35 12.52
N SER A 162 3.02 14.88 13.76
CA SER A 162 3.88 13.81 14.23
C SER A 162 3.73 12.56 13.39
N LEU A 163 4.85 11.95 13.03
CA LEU A 163 4.88 10.69 12.32
C LEU A 163 4.21 9.56 13.13
N CYS A 164 4.51 9.48 14.43
CA CYS A 164 3.99 8.50 15.38
C CYS A 164 4.29 8.95 16.82
N GLU A 165 3.99 8.12 17.82
CA GLU A 165 4.33 8.42 19.22
C GLU A 165 5.84 8.57 19.48
N HIS A 166 6.69 8.00 18.59
CA HIS A 166 8.14 8.04 18.72
C HIS A 166 8.74 9.32 18.16
N PHE A 167 8.11 9.99 17.19
CA PHE A 167 8.67 11.17 16.51
C PHE A 167 7.64 12.29 16.41
N ALA A 168 8.00 13.48 16.91
CA ALA A 168 7.18 14.70 16.81
C ALA A 168 7.23 15.36 15.43
N TYR A 169 8.06 14.83 14.55
CA TYR A 169 8.33 15.36 13.22
C TYR A 169 7.49 14.63 12.18
N SER A 170 7.12 15.36 11.13
CA SER A 170 6.62 14.79 9.88
C SER A 170 7.72 14.03 9.14
N ARG A 171 7.32 13.25 8.13
CA ARG A 171 8.29 12.56 7.26
C ARG A 171 9.20 13.53 6.52
N GLN A 172 8.69 14.71 6.12
CA GLN A 172 9.47 15.74 5.43
C GLN A 172 10.54 16.35 6.34
N GLU A 173 10.19 16.69 7.58
CA GLU A 173 11.15 17.22 8.56
C GLU A 173 12.22 16.17 8.90
N LEU A 174 11.84 14.90 9.09
CA LEU A 174 12.81 13.82 9.31
C LEU A 174 13.75 13.63 8.11
N TYR A 175 13.25 13.76 6.88
CA TYR A 175 14.10 13.69 5.70
C TYR A 175 15.16 14.80 5.73
N GLN A 176 14.77 16.03 6.05
CA GLN A 176 15.68 17.17 6.15
C GLN A 176 16.69 17.01 7.28
N ILE A 177 16.25 16.53 8.45
CA ILE A 177 17.13 16.24 9.59
C ILE A 177 18.19 15.21 9.19
N VAL A 178 17.79 14.07 8.64
CA VAL A 178 18.74 13.02 8.22
C VAL A 178 19.67 13.52 7.11
N GLN A 179 19.16 14.34 6.20
CA GLN A 179 19.96 14.94 5.13
C GLN A 179 21.01 15.92 5.68
N VAL A 180 20.71 16.71 6.71
CA VAL A 180 21.66 17.70 7.25
C VAL A 180 22.66 17.03 8.18
N GLU A 181 22.19 16.18 9.09
CA GLU A 181 23.01 15.52 10.11
C GLU A 181 23.77 14.30 9.58
N GLN A 182 23.39 13.79 8.41
CA GLN A 182 24.02 12.63 7.75
C GLN A 182 23.99 11.34 8.59
N TYR A 183 22.92 11.13 9.36
CA TYR A 183 22.74 9.89 10.14
C TYR A 183 22.73 8.64 9.24
N SER A 184 23.31 7.56 9.76
CA SER A 184 23.44 6.30 9.02
C SER A 184 22.66 5.14 9.64
N THR A 185 22.21 5.27 10.89
CA THR A 185 21.48 4.24 11.62
C THR A 185 20.17 4.75 12.22
N PHE A 186 19.19 3.86 12.39
CA PHE A 186 17.91 4.24 13.02
C PHE A 186 18.09 4.59 14.50
N ALA A 187 19.02 3.92 15.19
CA ALA A 187 19.35 4.18 16.58
C ALA A 187 19.80 5.63 16.81
N GLU A 188 20.65 6.18 15.95
CA GLU A 188 21.08 7.59 16.01
C GLU A 188 19.91 8.56 15.86
N VAL A 189 19.04 8.31 14.88
CA VAL A 189 17.86 9.16 14.62
C VAL A 189 16.90 9.13 15.81
N LEU A 190 16.64 7.94 16.37
CA LEU A 190 15.75 7.79 17.52
C LEU A 190 16.35 8.41 18.79
N ALA A 191 17.64 8.21 19.05
CA ALA A 191 18.31 8.74 20.23
C ALA A 191 18.38 10.27 20.25
N LYS A 192 18.48 10.93 19.09
CA LYS A 192 18.58 12.39 19.02
C LYS A 192 17.26 13.12 18.76
N HIS A 193 16.31 12.47 18.08
CA HIS A 193 15.08 13.13 17.62
C HIS A 193 13.79 12.41 18.05
N GLY A 194 13.90 11.32 18.82
CA GLY A 194 12.74 10.60 19.35
C GLY A 194 12.09 11.32 20.54
N ARG A 195 10.76 11.42 20.58
CA ARG A 195 9.99 11.99 21.72
C ARG A 195 10.37 11.36 23.07
N LYS A 196 10.71 10.07 23.03
CA LYS A 196 11.08 9.25 24.18
C LYS A 196 12.59 8.91 24.15
N GLN A 197 13.43 9.83 23.68
CA GLN A 197 14.89 9.66 23.54
C GLN A 197 15.63 9.15 24.80
N HIS A 198 15.05 9.31 25.99
CA HIS A 198 15.61 8.82 27.26
C HIS A 198 14.78 7.68 27.88
N ASP A 199 13.71 7.20 27.22
CA ASP A 199 12.97 6.04 27.70
C ASP A 199 13.71 4.76 27.25
N PRO A 200 14.19 3.92 28.18
CA PRO A 200 14.82 2.64 27.85
C PRO A 200 13.94 1.73 26.98
N ARG A 201 12.62 1.96 26.98
CA ARG A 201 11.64 1.13 26.28
C ARG A 201 11.23 1.69 24.91
N SER A 202 11.93 2.70 24.38
CA SER A 202 11.63 3.27 23.06
C SER A 202 12.57 2.71 21.99
N TYR A 203 12.07 1.88 21.09
CA TYR A 203 12.82 1.29 19.96
C TYR A 203 12.06 1.42 18.63
N GLY A 204 11.02 2.27 18.59
CA GLY A 204 10.28 2.61 17.39
C GLY A 204 9.15 1.64 17.08
N CYS A 205 8.53 1.80 15.91
CA CYS A 205 7.36 1.00 15.50
C CYS A 205 7.33 0.76 13.99
N GLU A 206 6.31 0.01 13.55
CA GLU A 206 5.97 -0.28 12.15
C GLU A 206 5.66 0.95 11.30
N ILE A 207 5.57 2.14 11.90
CA ILE A 207 5.42 3.41 11.20
C ILE A 207 6.78 4.07 10.97
N CYS A 208 7.55 4.32 12.04
CA CYS A 208 8.78 5.10 11.92
C CYS A 208 9.95 4.31 11.34
N LYS A 209 10.07 3.02 11.63
CA LYS A 209 11.17 2.18 11.12
C LYS A 209 11.19 2.13 9.59
N PRO A 210 10.11 1.72 8.89
CA PRO A 210 10.08 1.77 7.43
C PRO A 210 10.20 3.18 6.85
N THR A 211 9.72 4.20 7.57
CA THR A 211 9.81 5.59 7.11
C THR A 211 11.26 6.07 7.08
N VAL A 212 12.01 5.85 8.17
CA VAL A 212 13.43 6.20 8.25
C VAL A 212 14.27 5.34 7.29
N ALA A 213 13.95 4.05 7.16
CA ALA A 213 14.59 3.19 6.16
C ALA A 213 14.41 3.70 4.72
N SER A 214 13.20 4.18 4.38
CA SER A 214 12.91 4.80 3.08
C SER A 214 13.70 6.11 2.88
N ILE A 215 13.86 6.92 3.94
CA ILE A 215 14.68 8.14 3.90
C ILE A 215 16.16 7.79 3.64
N PHE A 216 16.72 6.82 4.37
CA PHE A 216 18.10 6.35 4.15
C PHE A 216 18.29 5.85 2.72
N ALA A 217 17.37 5.04 2.20
CA ALA A 217 17.44 4.55 0.83
C ALA A 217 17.41 5.69 -0.21
N SER A 218 16.63 6.75 0.04
CA SER A 218 16.49 7.90 -0.86
C SER A 218 17.69 8.88 -0.82
N LEU A 219 18.48 8.85 0.27
CA LEU A 219 19.64 9.72 0.46
C LEU A 219 20.96 9.02 0.14
N GLN A 220 21.08 7.74 0.48
CA GLN A 220 22.36 7.01 0.50
C GLN A 220 22.43 5.86 -0.51
N ASN A 221 21.27 5.37 -1.01
CA ASN A 221 21.15 4.28 -2.00
C ASN A 221 21.88 2.96 -1.68
N GLY A 222 22.21 2.71 -0.41
CA GLY A 222 22.82 1.44 0.01
C GLY A 222 21.83 0.28 0.03
N HIS A 223 22.32 -0.96 -0.08
CA HIS A 223 21.50 -2.17 -0.04
C HIS A 223 20.61 -2.20 1.22
N ILE A 224 19.30 -2.39 1.02
CA ILE A 224 18.29 -2.22 2.07
C ILE A 224 18.30 -3.29 3.17
N LEU A 225 19.01 -4.40 2.94
CA LEU A 225 19.22 -5.48 3.91
C LEU A 225 20.60 -5.46 4.57
N LYS A 226 21.46 -4.47 4.27
CA LYS A 226 22.82 -4.42 4.81
C LYS A 226 22.81 -3.93 6.26
N GLY A 227 23.54 -4.62 7.14
CA GLY A 227 23.72 -4.22 8.54
C GLY A 227 22.39 -4.18 9.32
N ASP A 228 22.16 -3.08 10.03
CA ASP A 228 20.98 -2.86 10.88
C ASP A 228 19.70 -2.46 10.11
N ARG A 229 19.74 -2.48 8.77
CA ARG A 229 18.63 -2.01 7.93
C ARG A 229 17.53 -3.04 7.70
N ALA A 230 17.85 -4.33 7.70
CA ALA A 230 16.87 -5.38 7.42
C ALA A 230 15.66 -5.38 8.39
N PRO A 231 15.85 -5.22 9.71
CA PRO A 231 14.74 -5.14 10.68
C PRO A 231 13.90 -3.85 10.56
N LEU A 232 14.39 -2.83 9.84
CA LEU A 232 13.63 -1.60 9.61
C LEU A 232 12.64 -1.72 8.45
N GLN A 233 12.85 -2.69 7.56
CA GLN A 233 12.04 -2.86 6.36
C GLN A 233 10.67 -3.45 6.69
N ASP A 234 9.66 -2.99 5.97
CA ASP A 234 8.40 -3.72 5.89
C ASP A 234 8.62 -5.07 5.17
N SER A 235 7.74 -6.04 5.42
CA SER A 235 7.93 -7.44 4.99
C SER A 235 8.24 -7.60 3.50
N ASN A 236 7.64 -6.75 2.65
CA ASN A 236 7.90 -6.77 1.22
C ASN A 236 9.33 -6.35 0.85
N ASP A 237 9.86 -5.30 1.47
CA ASP A 237 11.25 -4.85 1.26
C ASP A 237 12.23 -5.78 2.00
N ARG A 238 11.86 -6.35 3.17
CA ARG A 238 12.69 -7.29 3.93
C ARG A 238 13.03 -8.57 3.14
N PHE A 239 12.07 -9.08 2.35
CA PHE A 239 12.27 -10.29 1.53
C PHE A 239 12.36 -10.01 0.04
N LEU A 240 12.47 -8.74 -0.35
CA LEU A 240 12.61 -8.34 -1.76
C LEU A 240 11.54 -8.99 -2.67
N ALA A 241 10.32 -9.20 -2.16
CA ALA A 241 9.25 -9.92 -2.83
C ALA A 241 7.89 -9.52 -2.23
N ASN A 242 6.80 -9.60 -3.01
CA ASN A 242 5.48 -9.25 -2.47
C ASN A 242 4.89 -10.42 -1.69
N LEU A 243 4.62 -10.20 -0.41
CA LEU A 243 3.85 -11.12 0.43
C LEU A 243 2.42 -11.27 -0.11
N GLN A 244 1.96 -12.51 -0.28
CA GLN A 244 0.62 -12.87 -0.75
C GLN A 244 -0.28 -13.29 0.40
N LYS A 245 -1.59 -13.39 0.14
CA LYS A 245 -2.59 -13.83 1.13
C LYS A 245 -2.30 -15.20 1.76
N SER A 246 -1.57 -16.06 1.05
CA SER A 246 -1.19 -17.39 1.51
C SER A 246 0.12 -17.40 2.33
N GLY A 247 0.75 -16.25 2.61
CA GLY A 247 2.09 -16.19 3.23
C GLY A 247 3.24 -16.47 2.26
N GLN A 248 2.94 -16.94 1.04
CA GLN A 248 3.89 -17.09 -0.06
C GLN A 248 4.23 -15.76 -0.73
N PHE A 249 5.17 -15.77 -1.66
CA PHE A 249 5.70 -14.57 -2.32
C PHE A 249 5.46 -14.56 -3.83
N SER A 250 5.49 -13.37 -4.42
CA SER A 250 5.56 -13.19 -5.87
C SER A 250 6.92 -12.71 -6.35
N VAL A 251 7.34 -13.24 -7.49
CA VAL A 251 8.58 -12.95 -8.20
C VAL A 251 8.22 -12.24 -9.49
N VAL A 252 8.75 -11.03 -9.68
CA VAL A 252 8.46 -10.19 -10.85
C VAL A 252 9.79 -9.68 -11.42
N PRO A 253 10.35 -10.37 -12.41
CA PRO A 253 11.55 -9.92 -13.11
C PRO A 253 11.29 -8.63 -13.89
N ARG A 254 12.33 -7.81 -14.05
CA ARG A 254 12.25 -6.58 -14.85
C ARG A 254 12.16 -6.93 -16.34
N VAL A 255 11.22 -6.30 -17.02
CA VAL A 255 11.09 -6.30 -18.49
C VAL A 255 10.89 -4.83 -18.91
N ALA A 256 11.99 -4.15 -19.23
CA ALA A 256 11.97 -2.72 -19.49
C ALA A 256 11.21 -2.40 -20.79
N GLY A 257 10.28 -1.43 -20.75
CA GLY A 257 9.42 -1.10 -21.89
C GLY A 257 8.51 -2.24 -22.38
N GLY A 258 8.43 -3.35 -21.63
CA GLY A 258 7.76 -4.56 -22.09
C GLY A 258 8.50 -5.33 -23.19
N GLU A 259 9.77 -5.01 -23.46
CA GLU A 259 10.58 -5.67 -24.48
C GLU A 259 11.32 -6.89 -23.91
N ILE A 260 11.06 -8.07 -24.47
CA ILE A 260 11.60 -9.35 -24.00
C ILE A 260 12.01 -10.24 -25.17
N THR A 261 13.17 -10.89 -25.05
CA THR A 261 13.65 -11.85 -26.05
C THR A 261 12.94 -13.21 -25.90
N PRO A 262 12.83 -14.01 -26.97
CA PRO A 262 12.28 -15.36 -26.89
C PRO A 262 12.98 -16.25 -25.84
N ASP A 263 14.32 -16.20 -25.75
CA ASP A 263 15.08 -16.98 -24.77
C ASP A 263 14.72 -16.61 -23.33
N LYS A 264 14.61 -15.31 -23.04
CA LYS A 264 14.19 -14.83 -21.72
C LYS A 264 12.77 -15.25 -21.39
N LEU A 265 11.87 -15.25 -22.39
CA LEU A 265 10.50 -15.75 -22.22
C LEU A 265 10.46 -17.25 -21.90
N ILE A 266 11.31 -18.05 -22.57
CA ILE A 266 11.47 -19.49 -22.29
C ILE A 266 11.96 -19.71 -20.85
N VAL A 267 12.96 -18.95 -20.39
CA VAL A 267 13.48 -19.03 -19.02
C VAL A 267 12.38 -18.77 -18.00
N LEU A 268 11.54 -17.75 -18.20
CA LEU A 268 10.40 -17.49 -17.30
C LEU A 268 9.47 -18.70 -17.20
N GLY A 269 9.18 -19.36 -18.33
CA GLY A 269 8.38 -20.59 -18.37
C GLY A 269 9.06 -21.77 -17.68
N GLN A 270 10.37 -21.93 -17.83
CA GLN A 270 11.15 -22.99 -17.17
C GLN A 270 11.19 -22.81 -15.66
N VAL A 271 11.43 -21.57 -15.18
CA VAL A 271 11.41 -21.22 -13.75
C VAL A 271 10.02 -21.47 -13.18
N ALA A 272 8.97 -21.01 -13.86
CA ALA A 272 7.59 -21.23 -13.43
C ALA A 272 7.24 -22.71 -13.30
N LYS A 273 7.66 -23.55 -14.26
CA LYS A 273 7.48 -25.01 -14.19
C LYS A 273 8.27 -25.65 -13.06
N LYS A 274 9.55 -25.28 -12.90
CA LYS A 274 10.46 -25.88 -11.90
C LYS A 274 9.98 -25.67 -10.47
N PHE A 275 9.47 -24.48 -10.17
CA PHE A 275 8.99 -24.12 -8.83
C PHE A 275 7.46 -24.18 -8.71
N ASP A 276 6.78 -24.68 -9.74
CA ASP A 276 5.33 -24.85 -9.80
C ASP A 276 4.58 -23.58 -9.36
N LEU A 277 4.83 -22.50 -10.12
CA LEU A 277 4.37 -21.12 -9.87
C LEU A 277 3.20 -20.75 -10.79
N TYR A 278 2.23 -20.03 -10.23
CA TYR A 278 1.16 -19.40 -11.02
C TYR A 278 1.72 -18.25 -11.86
N THR A 279 1.31 -18.13 -13.12
CA THR A 279 1.84 -17.12 -14.05
C THR A 279 0.78 -16.16 -14.57
N LYS A 280 1.10 -14.86 -14.64
CA LYS A 280 0.16 -13.84 -15.13
C LYS A 280 0.84 -12.67 -15.84
N ILE A 281 0.36 -12.33 -17.03
CA ILE A 281 0.71 -11.09 -17.71
C ILE A 281 0.03 -9.90 -17.00
N THR A 282 0.82 -8.88 -16.67
CA THR A 282 0.36 -7.70 -15.95
C THR A 282 0.09 -6.51 -16.89
N GLY A 283 -0.69 -5.55 -16.40
CA GLY A 283 -0.88 -4.26 -17.08
C GLY A 283 0.39 -3.39 -17.19
N GLY A 284 1.50 -3.82 -16.59
CA GLY A 284 2.81 -3.20 -16.72
C GLY A 284 3.70 -3.85 -17.79
N GLN A 285 3.14 -4.70 -18.67
CA GLN A 285 3.88 -5.43 -19.70
C GLN A 285 4.96 -6.37 -19.12
N ARG A 286 4.62 -7.08 -18.05
CA ARG A 286 5.50 -8.06 -17.39
C ARG A 286 4.80 -9.38 -17.13
N VAL A 287 5.59 -10.41 -16.82
CA VAL A 287 5.09 -11.69 -16.31
C VAL A 287 5.35 -11.75 -14.81
N ASP A 288 4.29 -11.87 -14.04
CA ASP A 288 4.35 -12.13 -12.60
C ASP A 288 4.29 -13.64 -12.35
N LEU A 289 5.14 -14.12 -11.44
CA LEU A 289 5.18 -15.50 -10.96
C LEU A 289 4.76 -15.51 -9.49
N PHE A 290 3.77 -16.32 -9.10
CA PHE A 290 3.22 -16.33 -7.74
C PHE A 290 3.30 -17.71 -7.09
N GLY A 291 3.35 -17.73 -5.75
CA GLY A 291 3.34 -18.95 -4.95
C GLY A 291 4.75 -19.44 -4.57
N ALA A 292 5.77 -18.59 -4.71
CA ALA A 292 7.13 -18.93 -4.29
C ALA A 292 7.20 -18.98 -2.76
N GLN A 293 7.84 -20.03 -2.22
CA GLN A 293 8.16 -20.07 -0.79
C GLN A 293 9.32 -19.13 -0.49
N LYS A 294 9.40 -18.61 0.74
CA LYS A 294 10.46 -17.67 1.16
C LYS A 294 11.86 -18.24 0.88
N GLN A 295 12.08 -19.49 1.26
CA GLN A 295 13.33 -20.22 1.10
C GLN A 295 13.71 -20.51 -0.35
N ASP A 296 12.74 -20.53 -1.28
CA ASP A 296 12.99 -20.79 -2.69
C ASP A 296 13.42 -19.53 -3.45
N LEU A 297 13.18 -18.33 -2.88
CA LEU A 297 13.43 -17.07 -3.56
C LEU A 297 14.89 -16.92 -4.07
N PRO A 298 15.94 -17.21 -3.28
CA PRO A 298 17.32 -17.12 -3.78
C PRO A 298 17.60 -18.06 -4.96
N ALA A 299 17.04 -19.28 -4.94
CA ALA A 299 17.22 -20.26 -6.02
C ALA A 299 16.48 -19.84 -7.29
N ILE A 300 15.27 -19.30 -7.16
CA ILE A 300 14.51 -18.72 -8.27
C ILE A 300 15.28 -17.56 -8.89
N TRP A 301 15.74 -16.61 -8.07
CA TRP A 301 16.43 -15.42 -8.54
C TRP A 301 17.82 -15.72 -9.11
N ARG A 302 18.51 -16.77 -8.66
CA ARG A 302 19.74 -17.23 -9.31
C ARG A 302 19.51 -17.52 -10.79
N LEU A 303 18.51 -18.36 -11.10
CA LEU A 303 18.21 -18.73 -12.49
C LEU A 303 17.82 -17.51 -13.35
N LEU A 304 17.08 -16.57 -12.75
CA LEU A 304 16.67 -15.35 -13.44
C LEU A 304 17.87 -14.41 -13.69
N VAL A 305 18.73 -14.21 -12.68
CA VAL A 305 19.93 -13.37 -12.78
C VAL A 305 20.92 -13.95 -13.79
N ASP A 306 21.12 -15.27 -13.78
CA ASP A 306 22.00 -15.97 -14.74
C ASP A 306 21.49 -15.80 -16.18
N ALA A 307 20.17 -15.70 -16.38
CA ALA A 307 19.54 -15.37 -17.65
C ALA A 307 19.52 -13.86 -17.99
N GLY A 308 20.14 -13.02 -17.15
CA GLY A 308 20.24 -11.58 -17.35
C GLY A 308 18.96 -10.79 -17.00
N PHE A 309 18.13 -11.30 -16.09
CA PHE A 309 17.07 -10.51 -15.48
C PHE A 309 17.57 -9.74 -14.25
N GLU A 310 16.91 -8.62 -13.98
CA GLU A 310 17.07 -7.85 -12.75
C GLU A 310 15.77 -7.84 -11.93
N SER A 311 15.87 -7.42 -10.67
CA SER A 311 14.69 -7.13 -9.85
C SER A 311 13.76 -6.11 -10.52
N GLY A 312 12.50 -6.50 -10.72
CA GLY A 312 11.44 -5.59 -11.15
C GLY A 312 10.93 -4.67 -10.04
N HIS A 313 11.44 -4.81 -8.80
CA HIS A 313 11.05 -4.06 -7.60
C HIS A 313 9.53 -3.96 -7.41
N ALA A 314 8.81 -5.02 -7.79
CA ALA A 314 7.36 -5.08 -7.64
C ALA A 314 6.92 -5.08 -6.16
N TYR A 315 7.84 -5.23 -5.21
CA TYR A 315 7.61 -5.21 -3.78
C TYR A 315 7.81 -3.82 -3.16
N GLY A 316 8.86 -3.11 -3.56
CA GLY A 316 9.25 -1.84 -2.95
C GLY A 316 8.32 -0.66 -3.26
N LYS A 317 8.47 0.39 -2.45
CA LYS A 317 8.00 1.75 -2.79
C LYS A 317 9.06 2.42 -3.68
N SER A 318 9.06 2.02 -4.95
CA SER A 318 10.00 2.46 -5.97
C SER A 318 9.31 2.53 -7.35
N LEU A 319 10.08 2.86 -8.39
CA LEU A 319 9.61 2.68 -9.76
C LEU A 319 9.24 1.21 -10.00
N ARG A 320 7.97 0.99 -10.33
CA ARG A 320 7.47 -0.32 -10.74
C ARG A 320 7.83 -0.59 -12.18
N THR A 321 7.33 0.21 -13.13
CA THR A 321 7.54 0.01 -14.57
C THR A 321 7.33 1.32 -15.32
N VAL A 322 7.93 1.43 -16.51
CA VAL A 322 7.56 2.40 -17.54
C VAL A 322 6.95 1.63 -18.71
N LYS A 323 5.63 1.74 -18.86
CA LYS A 323 4.89 1.09 -19.96
C LYS A 323 5.17 1.81 -21.28
N SER A 324 5.34 1.09 -22.38
CA SER A 324 5.45 1.70 -23.72
C SER A 324 4.46 1.12 -24.72
N CYS A 325 4.10 1.90 -25.73
CA CYS A 325 3.59 1.33 -26.98
C CYS A 325 4.75 1.01 -27.92
N VAL A 326 4.47 0.35 -29.04
CA VAL A 326 5.48 -0.08 -30.02
C VAL A 326 6.11 1.06 -30.84
N GLY A 327 5.68 2.31 -30.62
CA GLY A 327 6.33 3.51 -31.18
C GLY A 327 6.47 3.53 -32.71
N THR A 328 7.43 4.32 -33.18
CA THR A 328 7.86 4.38 -34.59
C THR A 328 8.47 3.06 -35.09
N THR A 329 8.89 2.16 -34.19
CA THR A 329 9.46 0.86 -34.53
C THR A 329 8.48 0.00 -35.33
N TRP A 330 7.19 0.01 -34.95
CA TRP A 330 6.18 -0.86 -35.58
C TRP A 330 4.85 -0.18 -35.89
N CYS A 331 4.47 0.87 -35.15
CA CYS A 331 3.16 1.50 -35.34
C CYS A 331 3.24 2.55 -36.44
N ARG A 332 2.37 2.44 -37.45
CA ARG A 332 2.22 3.45 -38.53
C ARG A 332 1.85 4.86 -38.06
N TYR A 333 1.45 5.01 -36.80
CA TYR A 333 1.10 6.29 -36.17
C TYR A 333 2.15 6.77 -35.17
N GLY A 334 3.24 6.01 -34.98
CA GLY A 334 4.33 6.42 -34.10
C GLY A 334 4.97 7.70 -34.64
N GLN A 335 5.06 8.71 -33.78
CA GLN A 335 5.72 9.98 -34.06
C GLN A 335 7.16 9.99 -33.56
N GLN A 336 7.43 9.30 -32.44
CA GLN A 336 8.76 9.14 -31.86
C GLN A 336 8.98 7.72 -31.36
N ASP A 337 10.23 7.38 -31.06
CA ASP A 337 10.61 6.12 -30.41
C ASP A 337 10.14 6.11 -28.94
N SER A 338 9.00 5.46 -28.69
CA SER A 338 8.51 5.28 -27.33
C SER A 338 9.13 4.11 -26.59
N VAL A 339 9.62 3.08 -27.31
CA VAL A 339 10.16 1.88 -26.68
C VAL A 339 11.53 2.18 -26.11
N GLY A 340 12.44 2.74 -26.93
CA GLY A 340 13.78 3.13 -26.49
C GLY A 340 13.72 4.16 -25.36
N PHE A 341 12.81 5.13 -25.45
CA PHE A 341 12.66 6.12 -24.38
C PHE A 341 12.07 5.53 -23.08
N ALA A 342 11.09 4.62 -23.16
CA ALA A 342 10.59 3.92 -21.97
C ALA A 342 11.65 3.05 -21.30
N ILE A 343 12.44 2.31 -22.10
CA ILE A 343 13.57 1.51 -21.60
C ILE A 343 14.57 2.42 -20.90
N PHE A 344 14.92 3.56 -21.50
CA PHE A 344 15.80 4.55 -20.90
C PHE A 344 15.27 5.05 -19.55
N LEU A 345 14.01 5.51 -19.48
CA LEU A 345 13.42 6.02 -18.23
C LEU A 345 13.29 4.93 -17.17
N GLU A 346 12.93 3.70 -17.56
CA GLU A 346 12.83 2.58 -16.62
C GLU A 346 14.19 2.20 -16.04
N ASN A 347 15.23 2.25 -16.88
CA ASN A 347 16.61 1.99 -16.47
C ASN A 347 17.22 3.14 -15.68
N ARG A 348 16.81 4.38 -15.93
CA ARG A 348 17.24 5.54 -15.15
C ARG A 348 16.68 5.47 -13.74
N TYR A 349 15.38 5.29 -13.58
CA TYR A 349 14.73 5.40 -12.26
C TYR A 349 14.58 4.07 -11.51
N ARG A 350 15.23 2.99 -11.97
CA ARG A 350 15.18 1.70 -11.28
C ARG A 350 15.85 1.76 -9.92
N GLY A 351 15.29 1.03 -8.95
CA GLY A 351 15.83 0.93 -7.59
C GLY A 351 15.54 2.14 -6.69
N ILE A 352 15.33 3.34 -7.25
CA ILE A 352 15.03 4.56 -6.50
C ILE A 352 13.83 4.33 -5.59
N ARG A 353 14.07 4.38 -4.28
CA ARG A 353 13.02 4.35 -3.26
C ARG A 353 12.40 5.74 -3.14
N SER A 354 11.09 5.77 -2.93
CA SER A 354 10.28 6.98 -2.87
C SER A 354 9.15 6.82 -1.85
N PRO A 355 8.50 7.92 -1.41
CA PRO A 355 7.45 7.85 -0.38
C PRO A 355 6.33 6.86 -0.69
N HIS A 356 6.02 6.68 -1.97
CA HIS A 356 5.16 5.61 -2.47
C HIS A 356 5.68 5.06 -3.81
N LYS A 357 5.12 3.93 -4.28
CA LYS A 357 5.41 3.34 -5.61
C LYS A 357 5.11 4.33 -6.75
N LEU A 358 5.95 4.30 -7.79
CA LEU A 358 5.84 5.10 -9.00
C LEU A 358 5.59 4.20 -10.22
N LYS A 359 4.85 4.71 -11.21
CA LYS A 359 4.68 4.12 -12.54
C LYS A 359 4.93 5.20 -13.58
N GLY A 360 5.60 4.83 -14.66
CA GLY A 360 5.81 5.66 -15.83
C GLY A 360 5.02 5.15 -17.04
N GLY A 361 4.91 5.98 -18.07
CA GLY A 361 4.46 5.54 -19.40
C GLY A 361 5.05 6.41 -20.52
N VAL A 362 5.41 5.81 -21.64
CA VAL A 362 5.82 6.54 -22.85
C VAL A 362 4.95 6.09 -24.02
N SER A 363 4.19 7.04 -24.55
CA SER A 363 3.33 6.83 -25.72
C SER A 363 3.95 7.49 -26.94
N GLY A 364 4.15 6.72 -28.00
CA GLY A 364 4.73 7.20 -29.27
C GLY A 364 3.81 8.10 -30.09
N CYS A 365 2.57 8.36 -29.65
CA CYS A 365 1.67 9.36 -30.22
C CYS A 365 0.50 9.66 -29.28
N THR A 366 -0.36 10.60 -29.67
CA THR A 366 -1.56 11.04 -28.92
C THR A 366 -2.64 9.97 -28.75
N ARG A 367 -2.54 8.81 -29.42
CA ARG A 367 -3.43 7.64 -29.20
C ARG A 367 -3.20 6.96 -27.86
N GLU A 368 -2.09 7.26 -27.19
CA GLU A 368 -1.95 7.01 -25.76
C GLU A 368 -2.04 5.53 -25.33
N CYS A 369 -1.55 4.60 -26.15
CA CYS A 369 -1.63 3.17 -25.87
C CYS A 369 -0.83 2.74 -24.62
N ALA A 370 0.09 3.57 -24.12
CA ALA A 370 0.82 3.31 -22.88
C ALA A 370 0.06 3.75 -21.61
N GLU A 371 -1.09 4.42 -21.75
CA GLU A 371 -1.87 4.98 -20.65
C GLU A 371 -1.04 5.96 -19.77
N ALA A 372 -0.06 6.65 -20.35
CA ALA A 372 0.85 7.62 -19.75
C ALA A 372 0.11 8.67 -18.91
N ARG A 373 -1.11 9.08 -19.29
CA ARG A 373 -1.91 10.04 -18.50
C ARG A 373 -2.52 9.42 -17.24
N SER A 374 -2.41 8.11 -17.03
CA SER A 374 -2.89 7.43 -15.81
C SER A 374 -1.76 7.05 -14.84
N LYS A 375 -0.52 7.47 -15.14
CA LYS A 375 0.70 7.09 -14.41
C LYS A 375 1.23 8.26 -13.60
N ASP A 376 2.13 7.96 -12.65
CA ASP A 376 2.73 8.96 -11.77
C ASP A 376 3.56 9.98 -12.59
N PHE A 377 4.17 9.53 -13.69
CA PHE A 377 4.68 10.38 -14.77
C PHE A 377 4.46 9.75 -16.15
N GLY A 378 4.44 10.55 -17.20
CA GLY A 378 4.32 10.04 -18.56
C GLY A 378 4.77 11.00 -19.65
N CYS A 379 5.23 10.46 -20.77
CA CYS A 379 5.67 11.22 -21.94
C CYS A 379 4.83 10.80 -23.16
N ILE A 380 4.22 11.75 -23.84
CA ILE A 380 3.45 11.51 -25.06
C ILE A 380 4.13 12.24 -26.20
N ALA A 381 4.58 11.49 -27.19
CA ALA A 381 5.28 12.01 -28.34
C ALA A 381 4.38 12.88 -29.23
N THR A 382 4.99 13.92 -29.77
CA THR A 382 4.51 14.78 -30.85
C THR A 382 5.55 14.81 -31.97
N ASP A 383 5.25 15.50 -33.05
CA ASP A 383 6.22 15.77 -34.12
C ASP A 383 7.35 16.72 -33.67
N GLN A 384 7.13 17.50 -32.60
CA GLN A 384 8.08 18.48 -32.06
C GLN A 384 8.85 18.01 -30.81
N GLY A 385 8.50 16.85 -30.24
CA GLY A 385 9.17 16.32 -29.05
C GLY A 385 8.22 15.48 -28.20
N TYR A 386 8.16 15.77 -26.89
CA TYR A 386 7.27 15.09 -25.95
C TYR A 386 6.50 16.07 -25.07
N ASN A 387 5.21 15.78 -24.90
CA ASN A 387 4.40 16.34 -23.83
C ASN A 387 4.64 15.53 -22.55
N VAL A 388 5.09 16.19 -21.49
CA VAL A 388 5.40 15.58 -20.19
C VAL A 388 4.21 15.78 -19.25
N TYR A 389 3.72 14.69 -18.66
CA TYR A 389 2.60 14.67 -17.71
C TYR A 389 3.06 14.11 -16.37
N VAL A 390 2.51 14.64 -15.28
CA VAL A 390 2.87 14.26 -13.90
C VAL A 390 1.68 14.17 -12.97
N GLY A 391 1.83 13.42 -11.88
CA GLY A 391 0.85 13.35 -10.79
C GLY A 391 -0.41 12.55 -11.13
N GLY A 392 -0.36 11.61 -12.08
CA GLY A 392 -1.48 10.71 -12.36
C GLY A 392 -1.44 9.44 -11.51
N ASN A 393 -2.57 8.74 -11.43
CA ASN A 393 -2.60 7.39 -10.88
C ASN A 393 -3.82 6.61 -11.33
N GLY A 394 -3.65 5.30 -11.51
CA GLY A 394 -4.73 4.33 -11.34
C GLY A 394 -4.98 4.02 -9.85
N GLY A 395 -6.04 3.27 -9.56
CA GLY A 395 -6.38 2.80 -8.21
C GLY A 395 -7.84 3.07 -7.84
N THR A 396 -8.12 3.11 -6.53
CA THR A 396 -9.46 3.36 -5.96
C THR A 396 -10.01 4.72 -6.34
N THR A 397 -9.15 5.74 -6.42
CA THR A 397 -9.47 7.08 -6.90
C THR A 397 -8.56 7.38 -8.09
N PRO A 398 -8.94 6.99 -9.31
CA PRO A 398 -8.14 7.26 -10.50
C PRO A 398 -8.05 8.77 -10.73
N ARG A 399 -6.88 9.24 -11.18
CA ARG A 399 -6.62 10.66 -11.45
C ARG A 399 -5.74 10.79 -12.68
N HIS A 400 -6.17 11.57 -13.66
CA HIS A 400 -5.37 11.86 -14.84
C HIS A 400 -4.20 12.76 -14.50
N ALA A 401 -3.01 12.44 -14.98
CA ALA A 401 -1.80 13.26 -14.87
C ALA A 401 -2.02 14.63 -15.53
N THR A 402 -1.41 15.65 -14.93
CA THR A 402 -1.47 17.04 -15.40
C THR A 402 -0.29 17.32 -16.31
N LEU A 403 -0.51 18.07 -17.39
CA LEU A 403 0.54 18.51 -18.30
C LEU A 403 1.55 19.40 -17.56
N LEU A 404 2.82 19.01 -17.54
CA LEU A 404 3.92 19.77 -16.97
C LEU A 404 4.55 20.69 -18.01
N ALA A 405 4.95 20.11 -19.15
CA ALA A 405 5.59 20.80 -20.27
C ALA A 405 5.11 20.20 -21.60
N SER A 406 5.06 21.02 -22.65
CA SER A 406 4.65 20.60 -23.99
C SER A 406 5.80 20.64 -24.97
N ASP A 407 5.80 19.70 -25.92
CA ASP A 407 6.69 19.69 -27.09
C ASP A 407 8.17 19.90 -26.76
N VAL A 408 8.62 19.30 -25.65
CA VAL A 408 10.01 19.43 -25.22
C VAL A 408 10.88 18.32 -25.81
N PRO A 409 12.15 18.62 -26.15
CA PRO A 409 13.15 17.60 -26.45
C PRO A 409 13.30 16.54 -25.35
N GLN A 410 13.75 15.35 -25.73
CA GLN A 410 13.82 14.19 -24.83
C GLN A 410 14.73 14.44 -23.60
N ASP A 411 15.86 15.11 -23.78
CA ASP A 411 16.79 15.48 -22.71
C ASP A 411 16.15 16.43 -21.69
N LEU A 412 15.43 17.45 -22.17
CA LEU A 412 14.69 18.38 -21.31
C LEU A 412 13.53 17.68 -20.58
N ALA A 413 12.86 16.73 -21.22
CA ALA A 413 11.84 15.89 -20.57
C ALA A 413 12.44 15.10 -19.40
N VAL A 414 13.61 14.48 -19.59
CA VAL A 414 14.34 13.77 -18.53
C VAL A 414 14.72 14.71 -17.40
N GLN A 415 15.23 15.91 -17.71
CA GLN A 415 15.62 16.89 -16.71
C GLN A 415 14.42 17.31 -15.83
N TYR A 416 13.25 17.55 -16.43
CA TYR A 416 12.03 17.86 -15.68
C TYR A 416 11.55 16.68 -14.83
N LEU A 417 11.63 15.45 -15.35
CA LEU A 417 11.28 14.25 -14.58
C LEU A 417 12.22 14.02 -13.39
N ASP A 418 13.52 14.24 -13.57
CA ASP A 418 14.52 14.13 -12.50
C ASP A 418 14.17 15.07 -11.34
N ARG A 419 13.94 16.35 -11.66
CA ARG A 419 13.57 17.39 -10.69
C ARG A 419 12.23 17.09 -10.04
N TYR A 420 11.23 16.67 -10.81
CA TYR A 420 9.91 16.28 -10.30
C TYR A 420 9.99 15.13 -9.30
N ILE A 421 10.68 14.04 -9.65
CA ILE A 421 10.81 12.85 -8.79
C ILE A 421 11.57 13.21 -7.52
N MET A 422 12.67 13.96 -7.62
CA MET A 422 13.44 14.36 -6.45
C MET A 422 12.70 15.35 -5.55
N TYR A 423 11.95 16.29 -6.13
CA TYR A 423 11.13 17.22 -5.36
C TYR A 423 9.99 16.49 -4.63
N TYR A 424 9.37 15.49 -5.28
CA TYR A 424 8.42 14.58 -4.63
C TYR A 424 9.06 13.77 -3.49
N ILE A 425 10.25 13.18 -3.71
CA ILE A 425 11.00 12.46 -2.68
C ILE A 425 11.37 13.38 -1.52
N LEU A 426 11.69 14.64 -1.77
CA LEU A 426 12.04 15.61 -0.75
C LEU A 426 10.83 16.02 0.11
N THR A 427 9.67 16.25 -0.51
CA THR A 427 8.57 17.00 0.13
C THR A 427 7.34 16.18 0.48
N ALA A 428 7.11 15.02 -0.15
CA ALA A 428 5.89 14.26 0.09
C ALA A 428 5.89 13.57 1.47
N ASP A 429 4.68 13.37 1.98
CA ASP A 429 4.42 12.67 3.24
C ASP A 429 4.49 11.14 3.08
N ARG A 430 4.53 10.42 4.20
CA ARG A 430 4.62 8.95 4.25
C ARG A 430 3.49 8.30 3.45
N LEU A 431 3.85 7.40 2.52
CA LEU A 431 2.91 6.66 1.66
C LEU A 431 1.97 7.55 0.83
N GLN A 432 2.33 8.82 0.62
CA GLN A 432 1.54 9.74 -0.20
C GLN A 432 1.76 9.48 -1.69
N ARG A 433 0.69 9.29 -2.47
CA ARG A 433 0.77 9.20 -3.95
C ARG A 433 1.15 10.55 -4.54
N THR A 434 1.82 10.54 -5.70
CA THR A 434 2.19 11.77 -6.40
C THR A 434 1.01 12.65 -6.77
N SER A 435 -0.15 12.06 -7.09
CA SER A 435 -1.39 12.80 -7.34
C SER A 435 -1.83 13.62 -6.14
N LYS A 436 -1.99 12.96 -4.99
CA LYS A 436 -2.37 13.61 -3.72
C LYS A 436 -1.32 14.60 -3.23
N TRP A 437 -0.05 14.32 -3.48
CA TRP A 437 1.03 15.27 -3.20
C TRP A 437 0.91 16.52 -4.07
N LEU A 438 0.73 16.36 -5.38
CA LEU A 438 0.61 17.48 -6.31
C LEU A 438 -0.62 18.34 -6.00
N ASP A 439 -1.76 17.70 -5.70
CA ASP A 439 -3.00 18.39 -5.35
C ASP A 439 -2.86 19.14 -3.99
N GLY A 440 -1.98 18.68 -3.11
CA GLY A 440 -1.68 19.30 -1.81
C GLY A 440 -0.58 20.36 -1.82
N LEU A 441 0.10 20.59 -2.95
CA LEU A 441 1.04 21.71 -3.08
C LEU A 441 0.25 23.02 -3.13
N ASP A 442 0.68 24.03 -2.38
CA ASP A 442 0.12 25.38 -2.51
C ASP A 442 0.38 25.90 -3.93
N GLY A 443 -0.68 26.24 -4.67
CA GLY A 443 -0.61 26.55 -6.11
C GLY A 443 -0.51 25.36 -7.07
N GLY A 444 -0.56 24.11 -6.56
CA GLY A 444 -0.65 22.88 -7.34
C GLY A 444 0.42 22.73 -8.43
N ILE A 445 -0.03 22.51 -9.68
CA ILE A 445 0.87 22.35 -10.83
C ILE A 445 1.70 23.61 -11.12
N GLU A 446 1.16 24.81 -10.89
CA GLU A 446 1.90 26.03 -11.17
C GLU A 446 3.07 26.21 -10.20
N GLN A 447 2.88 25.85 -8.94
CA GLN A 447 3.97 25.84 -7.98
C GLN A 447 5.02 24.81 -8.35
N LEU A 448 4.61 23.61 -8.79
CA LEU A 448 5.54 22.62 -9.29
C LEU A 448 6.37 23.19 -10.45
N ARG A 449 5.75 23.83 -11.46
CA ARG A 449 6.46 24.47 -12.59
C ARG A 449 7.44 25.54 -12.12
N ARG A 450 7.04 26.40 -11.19
CA ARG A 450 7.93 27.42 -10.61
C ARG A 450 9.20 26.81 -10.02
N VAL A 451 9.07 25.69 -9.30
CA VAL A 451 10.22 25.03 -8.68
C VAL A 451 11.05 24.26 -9.71
N VAL A 452 10.43 23.39 -10.53
CA VAL A 452 11.19 22.42 -11.35
C VAL A 452 11.53 22.93 -12.75
N MET A 453 10.89 23.99 -13.24
CA MET A 453 11.18 24.58 -14.56
C MET A 453 11.82 25.95 -14.44
N LEU A 454 11.33 26.80 -13.53
CA LEU A 454 11.82 28.18 -13.35
C LEU A 454 12.85 28.33 -12.23
N ASP A 455 13.19 27.23 -11.54
CA ASP A 455 14.13 27.18 -10.42
C ASP A 455 13.89 28.26 -9.36
N SER A 456 12.63 28.52 -9.02
CA SER A 456 12.26 29.63 -8.12
C SER A 456 12.85 29.51 -6.70
N LEU A 457 13.41 28.35 -6.35
CA LEU A 457 14.08 28.09 -5.07
C LEU A 457 15.60 27.97 -5.20
N GLY A 458 16.17 27.97 -6.41
CA GLY A 458 17.60 27.78 -6.64
C GLY A 458 18.12 26.38 -6.28
N ILE A 459 17.29 25.34 -6.39
CA ILE A 459 17.61 23.97 -5.96
C ILE A 459 17.71 22.96 -7.10
N CYS A 460 17.38 23.33 -8.34
CA CYS A 460 17.33 22.38 -9.46
C CYS A 460 18.64 21.62 -9.65
N ALA A 461 19.78 22.30 -9.59
CA ALA A 461 21.10 21.68 -9.70
C ALA A 461 21.37 20.65 -8.57
N THR A 462 20.90 20.94 -7.35
CA THR A 462 21.01 20.03 -6.21
C THR A 462 20.15 18.78 -6.41
N LEU A 463 18.91 18.97 -6.90
CA LEU A 463 18.00 17.85 -7.21
C LEU A 463 18.59 16.95 -8.30
N GLU A 464 19.14 17.53 -9.38
CA GLU A 464 19.79 16.80 -10.47
C GLU A 464 21.04 16.04 -10.01
N LYS A 465 21.86 16.67 -9.16
CA LYS A 465 23.03 16.01 -8.56
C LYS A 465 22.62 14.82 -7.70
N GLN A 466 21.56 14.98 -6.89
CA GLN A 466 21.05 13.88 -6.07
C GLN A 466 20.47 12.75 -6.93
N MET A 467 19.68 13.07 -7.96
CA MET A 467 19.20 12.06 -8.91
C MET A 467 20.36 11.32 -9.58
N SER A 468 21.37 12.05 -10.05
CA SER A 468 22.55 11.46 -10.69
C SER A 468 23.31 10.53 -9.76
N PHE A 469 23.41 10.85 -8.46
CA PHE A 469 23.97 9.95 -7.45
C PHE A 469 23.15 8.66 -7.33
N LEU A 470 21.82 8.75 -7.22
CA LEU A 470 20.94 7.56 -7.11
C LEU A 470 21.01 6.67 -8.36
N VAL A 471 20.99 7.28 -9.55
CA VAL A 471 21.11 6.55 -10.83
C VAL A 471 22.49 5.89 -10.94
N GLY A 472 23.56 6.63 -10.62
CA GLY A 472 24.94 6.18 -10.78
C GLY A 472 25.38 5.11 -9.78
N THR A 473 24.69 4.97 -8.66
CA THR A 473 24.98 3.98 -7.60
C THR A 473 24.00 2.80 -7.61
N TYR A 474 23.15 2.69 -8.64
CA TYR A 474 22.19 1.60 -8.73
C TYR A 474 22.88 0.23 -8.71
N GLU A 475 22.32 -0.67 -7.93
CA GLU A 475 22.72 -2.07 -7.87
C GLU A 475 21.49 -2.97 -7.77
N CYS A 476 21.53 -4.13 -8.44
CA CYS A 476 20.44 -5.09 -8.38
C CYS A 476 20.44 -5.83 -7.03
N GLU A 477 19.44 -5.55 -6.19
CA GLU A 477 19.28 -6.14 -4.84
C GLU A 477 19.33 -7.68 -4.88
N TRP A 478 18.61 -8.31 -5.82
CA TRP A 478 18.61 -9.78 -5.96
C TRP A 478 19.94 -10.36 -6.43
N LYS A 479 20.66 -9.65 -7.32
CA LYS A 479 22.00 -10.07 -7.72
C LYS A 479 22.95 -10.10 -6.52
N LYS A 480 22.90 -9.06 -5.67
CA LYS A 480 23.67 -9.03 -4.43
C LYS A 480 23.30 -10.12 -3.44
N VAL A 481 22.01 -10.41 -3.28
CA VAL A 481 21.55 -11.50 -2.42
C VAL A 481 22.15 -12.81 -2.90
N VAL A 482 22.03 -13.16 -4.19
CA VAL A 482 22.54 -14.46 -4.67
C VAL A 482 24.07 -14.52 -4.63
N GLU A 483 24.78 -13.41 -4.79
CA GLU A 483 26.25 -13.38 -4.70
C GLU A 483 26.78 -13.40 -3.25
N SER A 484 25.93 -13.26 -2.23
CA SER A 484 26.32 -13.22 -0.82
C SER A 484 25.69 -14.35 0.01
N PRO A 485 26.49 -15.32 0.50
CA PRO A 485 25.99 -16.36 1.41
C PRO A 485 25.29 -15.83 2.66
N GLU A 486 25.80 -14.72 3.21
CA GLU A 486 25.23 -14.04 4.39
C GLU A 486 23.82 -13.52 4.11
N LEU A 487 23.61 -12.88 2.96
CA LEU A 487 22.28 -12.37 2.58
C LEU A 487 21.32 -13.51 2.22
N MET A 488 21.80 -14.57 1.56
CA MET A 488 20.96 -15.74 1.27
C MET A 488 20.45 -16.42 2.55
N ALA A 489 21.25 -16.47 3.61
CA ALA A 489 20.85 -17.08 4.88
C ALA A 489 19.62 -16.42 5.53
N GLN A 490 19.31 -15.16 5.18
CA GLN A 490 18.11 -14.46 5.67
C GLN A 490 16.80 -15.06 5.14
N PHE A 491 16.86 -15.83 4.05
CA PHE A 491 15.69 -16.42 3.39
C PHE A 491 15.34 -17.83 3.89
N ALA A 492 16.18 -18.43 4.74
CA ALA A 492 15.88 -19.72 5.35
C ALA A 492 14.52 -19.70 6.07
N GLN A 493 13.75 -20.80 5.97
CA GLN A 493 12.47 -20.89 6.65
C GLN A 493 12.68 -20.85 8.17
N PHE A 494 13.57 -21.72 8.67
CA PHE A 494 13.93 -21.82 10.08
C PHE A 494 15.39 -21.46 10.33
N LYS A 495 15.68 -20.91 11.50
CA LYS A 495 17.03 -20.52 11.92
C LYS A 495 17.84 -21.67 12.50
N ASN A 496 17.17 -22.66 13.08
CA ASN A 496 17.79 -23.78 13.80
C ASN A 496 17.95 -25.06 12.96
N THR A 497 17.36 -25.14 11.77
CA THR A 497 17.42 -26.32 10.90
C THR A 497 17.32 -25.95 9.42
N ALA A 498 17.83 -26.81 8.54
CA ALA A 498 17.66 -26.71 7.09
C ALA A 498 16.36 -27.36 6.59
N GLU A 499 15.60 -28.02 7.48
CA GLU A 499 14.29 -28.57 7.16
C GLU A 499 13.31 -27.47 6.71
N THR A 500 12.31 -27.87 5.94
CA THR A 500 11.26 -26.97 5.47
C THR A 500 9.90 -27.61 5.63
N GLN A 501 8.89 -26.81 5.96
CA GLN A 501 7.50 -27.25 6.07
C GLN A 501 6.64 -26.52 5.04
N LYS A 502 5.67 -27.22 4.46
CA LYS A 502 4.65 -26.62 3.60
C LYS A 502 3.55 -26.01 4.47
N GLU A 503 3.29 -24.73 4.29
CA GLU A 503 2.32 -23.98 5.09
C GLU A 503 0.94 -23.86 4.43
N VAL A 504 0.85 -24.21 3.13
CA VAL A 504 -0.32 -23.97 2.29
C VAL A 504 -0.57 -25.16 1.37
N GLN A 505 -1.80 -25.69 1.36
CA GLN A 505 -2.24 -26.64 0.35
C GLN A 505 -2.57 -25.90 -0.94
N MET A 506 -2.19 -26.48 -2.06
CA MET A 506 -2.38 -25.90 -3.38
C MET A 506 -3.21 -26.86 -4.23
N HIS A 507 -4.10 -26.32 -5.05
CA HIS A 507 -4.96 -27.07 -5.96
C HIS A 507 -4.88 -26.45 -7.37
N THR A 508 -5.39 -27.14 -8.38
CA THR A 508 -5.32 -26.68 -9.77
C THR A 508 -6.69 -26.18 -10.22
N VAL A 509 -6.75 -24.94 -10.72
CA VAL A 509 -7.95 -24.38 -11.36
C VAL A 509 -7.52 -23.63 -12.62
N ARG A 510 -8.16 -23.93 -13.76
CA ARG A 510 -7.79 -23.38 -15.08
C ARG A 510 -6.32 -23.66 -15.42
N ASP A 511 -5.88 -24.90 -15.21
CA ASP A 511 -4.51 -25.37 -15.50
C ASP A 511 -3.41 -24.57 -14.79
N GLN A 512 -3.76 -23.88 -13.70
CA GLN A 512 -2.85 -23.08 -12.90
C GLN A 512 -3.01 -23.44 -11.42
N ARG A 513 -1.89 -23.39 -10.70
CA ARG A 513 -1.84 -23.65 -9.26
C ARG A 513 -2.39 -22.48 -8.45
N LEU A 514 -3.29 -22.73 -7.51
CA LEU A 514 -3.87 -21.74 -6.61
C LEU A 514 -3.81 -22.21 -5.15
N PRO A 515 -3.61 -21.30 -4.18
CA PRO A 515 -3.70 -21.64 -2.77
C PRO A 515 -5.15 -22.00 -2.40
N ALA A 516 -5.34 -23.03 -1.58
CA ALA A 516 -6.64 -23.33 -0.97
C ALA A 516 -7.11 -22.10 -0.17
N THR A 517 -8.36 -21.70 -0.37
CA THR A 517 -8.91 -20.47 0.23
C THR A 517 -9.02 -20.61 1.75
N PHE A 518 -8.38 -19.71 2.49
CA PHE A 518 -8.74 -19.45 3.88
C PHE A 518 -10.10 -18.73 3.91
N VAL A 519 -11.16 -19.41 4.34
CA VAL A 519 -12.43 -18.74 4.64
C VAL A 519 -12.24 -17.96 5.93
N ALA A 520 -12.17 -16.64 5.83
CA ALA A 520 -12.18 -15.76 7.00
C ALA A 520 -13.45 -16.04 7.81
N ARG A 521 -13.33 -16.22 9.13
CA ARG A 521 -14.49 -16.26 10.04
C ARG A 521 -15.35 -15.02 9.76
N THR A 522 -16.55 -15.23 9.23
CA THR A 522 -17.57 -14.19 9.11
C THR A 522 -17.82 -13.62 10.51
N LYS A 523 -17.68 -12.29 10.67
CA LYS A 523 -18.18 -11.58 11.85
C LYS A 523 -19.66 -11.91 11.97
N THR A 524 -20.03 -12.77 12.93
CA THR A 524 -21.44 -12.95 13.30
C THR A 524 -21.93 -11.61 13.83
N GLY A 525 -22.90 -11.03 13.13
CA GLY A 525 -23.53 -9.77 13.53
C GLY A 525 -24.08 -9.88 14.94
N SER A 526 -23.85 -8.84 15.72
CA SER A 526 -24.55 -8.60 16.98
C SER A 526 -26.04 -8.46 16.69
N SER A 527 -26.80 -9.52 16.92
CA SER A 527 -28.24 -9.44 17.18
C SER A 527 -28.50 -10.18 18.48
N SER A 528 -28.83 -9.44 19.53
CA SER A 528 -29.30 -9.99 20.80
C SER A 528 -30.55 -10.85 20.56
N PRO A 529 -30.64 -12.02 21.21
CA PRO A 529 -31.85 -12.28 21.97
C PRO A 529 -31.57 -12.85 23.36
N THR A 530 -32.50 -12.54 24.23
CA THR A 530 -32.67 -12.96 25.61
C THR A 530 -32.68 -14.49 25.80
N GLY A 531 -31.92 -14.96 26.79
CA GLY A 531 -32.21 -16.12 27.64
C GLY A 531 -32.37 -17.49 26.99
N THR A 532 -31.33 -18.32 27.07
CA THR A 532 -31.34 -19.68 27.67
C THR A 532 -29.98 -20.35 27.43
N GLU A 533 -29.49 -21.07 28.43
CA GLU A 533 -28.21 -21.79 28.42
C GLU A 533 -28.19 -22.87 27.32
N SER A 534 -27.33 -22.72 26.30
CA SER A 534 -26.70 -23.85 25.62
C SER A 534 -25.45 -23.42 24.85
N SER A 535 -24.29 -23.89 25.32
CA SER A 535 -22.99 -24.05 24.65
C SER A 535 -22.74 -23.34 23.31
N SER A 536 -22.11 -22.17 23.37
CA SER A 536 -21.30 -21.61 22.27
C SER A 536 -19.91 -22.25 22.24
N PRO A 537 -19.31 -22.56 21.08
CA PRO A 537 -17.92 -23.02 21.03
C PRO A 537 -17.00 -21.85 21.38
N ALA A 538 -16.40 -21.94 22.56
CA ALA A 538 -15.45 -20.96 23.08
C ALA A 538 -14.29 -20.73 22.09
N SER A 539 -13.82 -19.48 22.05
CA SER A 539 -12.58 -19.05 21.42
C SER A 539 -11.41 -19.86 22.00
N SER A 540 -10.99 -20.92 21.31
CA SER A 540 -9.88 -21.78 21.75
C SER A 540 -8.53 -21.15 21.37
N THR A 541 -8.14 -20.09 22.08
CA THR A 541 -6.71 -19.79 22.26
C THR A 541 -6.44 -19.81 23.77
N SER A 542 -6.62 -20.98 24.39
CA SER A 542 -6.20 -21.20 25.76
C SER A 542 -4.67 -21.13 25.82
N VAL A 543 -4.16 -20.19 26.61
CA VAL A 543 -2.75 -20.16 27.02
C VAL A 543 -2.39 -21.56 27.53
N LEU A 544 -1.20 -22.08 27.21
CA LEU A 544 -0.61 -23.20 27.93
C LEU A 544 -0.49 -22.80 29.41
N LEU A 545 -1.55 -23.08 30.18
CA LEU A 545 -1.61 -22.89 31.63
C LEU A 545 -0.84 -24.01 32.33
N ASP A 546 -0.74 -25.17 31.66
CA ASP A 546 -0.02 -26.35 32.13
C ASP A 546 1.36 -26.38 31.44
N LEU A 547 2.31 -25.61 31.97
CA LEU A 547 3.74 -25.72 31.65
C LEU A 547 4.45 -26.73 32.58
N ASP A 548 3.67 -27.54 33.32
CA ASP A 548 4.20 -28.62 34.14
C ASP A 548 5.11 -29.51 33.27
N ASP A 549 6.31 -29.81 33.77
CA ASP A 549 7.38 -30.55 33.06
C ASP A 549 8.02 -29.84 31.85
N SER A 550 8.10 -28.50 31.84
CA SER A 550 8.86 -27.77 30.81
C SER A 550 10.38 -27.87 31.00
N GLU A 551 11.12 -28.01 29.89
CA GLU A 551 12.57 -28.03 29.86
C GLU A 551 13.13 -26.89 29.00
N TRP A 552 14.37 -26.47 29.30
CA TRP A 552 15.07 -25.48 28.50
C TRP A 552 15.61 -26.11 27.21
N VAL A 553 14.97 -25.79 26.09
CA VAL A 553 15.35 -26.29 24.76
C VAL A 553 16.25 -25.29 24.05
N SER A 554 17.40 -25.76 23.55
CA SER A 554 18.36 -24.95 22.79
C SER A 554 17.90 -24.73 21.34
N PHE A 555 17.97 -23.49 20.86
CA PHE A 555 17.69 -23.12 19.46
C PHE A 555 18.91 -22.54 18.73
N GLY A 556 20.11 -22.74 19.27
CA GLY A 556 21.38 -22.36 18.66
C GLY A 556 21.93 -21.00 19.12
N SER A 557 22.98 -20.55 18.43
CA SER A 557 23.68 -19.30 18.75
C SER A 557 22.80 -18.08 18.51
N LYS A 558 22.94 -17.06 19.36
CA LYS A 558 22.26 -15.76 19.16
C LYS A 558 22.55 -15.10 17.81
N SER A 559 23.71 -15.40 17.22
CA SER A 559 24.11 -14.89 15.90
C SER A 559 23.18 -15.31 14.75
N LEU A 560 22.32 -16.32 14.97
CA LEU A 560 21.31 -16.75 14.00
C LEU A 560 20.14 -15.75 13.89
N PHE A 561 19.95 -14.89 14.90
CA PHE A 561 18.83 -13.96 15.00
C PHE A 561 19.30 -12.52 14.76
N ASP A 562 18.61 -11.81 13.87
CA ASP A 562 18.91 -10.41 13.59
C ASP A 562 18.64 -9.55 14.83
N ALA A 563 19.53 -8.61 15.13
CA ALA A 563 19.30 -7.63 16.20
C ALA A 563 18.01 -6.83 15.92
N ASN A 564 17.17 -6.60 16.93
CA ASN A 564 15.88 -5.92 16.79
C ASN A 564 14.91 -6.56 15.78
N GLY A 565 15.05 -7.87 15.57
CA GLY A 565 14.26 -8.67 14.63
C GLY A 565 13.74 -9.96 15.23
N GLY A 566 13.07 -10.74 14.39
CA GLY A 566 12.60 -12.08 14.70
C GLY A 566 13.17 -13.14 13.75
N GLY A 567 13.20 -14.38 14.22
CA GLY A 567 13.56 -15.58 13.47
C GLY A 567 12.62 -16.74 13.82
N ALA A 568 12.16 -17.47 12.80
CA ALA A 568 11.35 -18.66 13.03
C ALA A 568 12.25 -19.84 13.37
N VAL A 569 11.81 -20.69 14.29
CA VAL A 569 12.46 -21.94 14.66
C VAL A 569 11.47 -23.09 14.63
N LEU A 570 11.95 -24.28 14.30
CA LEU A 570 11.16 -25.50 14.27
C LEU A 570 11.34 -26.29 15.57
N TYR A 571 10.23 -26.71 16.19
CA TYR A 571 10.20 -27.58 17.38
C TYR A 571 9.11 -28.64 17.19
N GLY A 572 9.51 -29.91 16.98
CA GLY A 572 8.58 -30.95 16.53
C GLY A 572 7.96 -30.59 15.17
N GLU A 573 6.63 -30.61 15.09
CA GLU A 573 5.88 -30.10 13.93
C GLU A 573 5.48 -28.62 14.05
N SER A 574 5.79 -27.96 15.16
CA SER A 574 5.36 -26.61 15.49
C SER A 574 6.41 -25.55 15.15
N GLN A 575 5.94 -24.39 14.68
CA GLN A 575 6.79 -23.24 14.40
C GLN A 575 6.69 -22.19 15.50
N LEU A 576 7.83 -21.83 16.09
CA LEU A 576 7.95 -20.76 17.07
C LEU A 576 8.65 -19.55 16.43
N ALA A 577 8.39 -18.36 16.97
CA ALA A 577 9.04 -17.12 16.59
C ALA A 577 9.84 -16.59 17.78
N VAL A 578 11.14 -16.45 17.61
CA VAL A 578 12.06 -15.92 18.62
C VAL A 578 12.50 -14.52 18.19
N PHE A 579 12.41 -13.57 19.11
CA PHE A 579 12.71 -12.17 18.90
C PHE A 579 13.76 -11.69 19.89
N ASN A 580 14.51 -10.68 19.49
CA ASN A 580 15.31 -9.89 20.41
C ASN A 580 15.06 -8.39 20.20
N ILE A 581 15.15 -7.63 21.29
CA ILE A 581 15.12 -6.18 21.32
C ILE A 581 16.40 -5.72 22.00
N VAL A 582 17.15 -4.85 21.34
CA VAL A 582 18.35 -4.23 21.89
C VAL A 582 17.99 -2.87 22.43
N GLU A 583 18.07 -2.73 23.75
CA GLU A 583 17.89 -1.50 24.50
C GLU A 583 19.27 -0.85 24.69
N SER A 584 19.43 0.42 24.31
CA SER A 584 20.67 1.18 24.57
C SER A 584 20.37 2.29 25.56
N CYS A 585 21.01 2.24 26.73
CA CYS A 585 20.85 3.21 27.80
C CYS A 585 22.21 3.65 28.31
N ASN A 586 22.56 4.93 28.14
CA ASN A 586 23.85 5.49 28.54
C ASN A 586 25.07 4.71 28.01
N GLY A 587 24.97 4.12 26.81
CA GLY A 587 26.03 3.33 26.19
C GLY A 587 26.11 1.88 26.67
N ILE A 588 25.21 1.44 27.57
CA ILE A 588 25.07 0.03 27.95
C ILE A 588 23.96 -0.59 27.10
N GLU A 589 24.31 -1.63 26.34
CA GLU A 589 23.35 -2.41 25.57
C GLU A 589 22.80 -3.55 26.42
N LYS A 590 21.47 -3.64 26.51
CA LYS A 590 20.76 -4.77 27.10
C LYS A 590 19.93 -5.44 26.01
N VAL A 591 20.06 -6.75 25.90
CA VAL A 591 19.27 -7.55 24.95
C VAL A 591 18.17 -8.26 25.71
N SER A 592 16.92 -8.00 25.33
CA SER A 592 15.73 -8.66 25.86
C SER A 592 15.23 -9.67 24.82
N TRP A 593 15.04 -10.92 25.24
CA TRP A 593 14.61 -12.01 24.37
C TRP A 593 13.15 -12.39 24.62
N TYR A 594 12.43 -12.73 23.56
CA TYR A 594 11.02 -13.10 23.62
C TYR A 594 10.74 -14.27 22.65
N ALA A 595 9.83 -15.17 23.00
CA ALA A 595 9.39 -16.23 22.12
C ALA A 595 7.87 -16.35 22.11
N THR A 596 7.31 -16.58 20.93
CA THR A 596 5.88 -16.81 20.72
C THR A 596 5.65 -17.95 19.74
N GLN A 597 4.40 -18.38 19.56
CA GLN A 597 4.03 -19.09 18.33
C GLN A 597 4.35 -18.24 17.08
N ASN A 598 4.76 -18.85 15.97
CA ASN A 598 4.98 -18.14 14.69
C ASN A 598 3.66 -17.90 13.92
N MET A 599 2.64 -18.70 14.21
CA MET A 599 1.32 -18.60 13.60
C MET A 599 0.57 -17.38 14.11
N CYS A 600 0.05 -16.57 13.19
CA CYS A 600 -0.83 -15.47 13.54
C CYS A 600 -2.22 -15.98 13.97
N PRO A 601 -2.76 -15.58 15.15
CA PRO A 601 -4.06 -16.05 15.62
C PRO A 601 -5.25 -15.46 14.84
N PHE A 602 -5.02 -14.48 13.95
CA PHE A 602 -6.10 -13.87 13.17
C PHE A 602 -6.46 -14.67 11.91
N ASP A 603 -5.45 -15.07 11.13
CA ASP A 603 -5.64 -15.74 9.83
C ASP A 603 -4.86 -17.06 9.69
N HIS A 604 -4.16 -17.47 10.76
CA HIS A 604 -3.34 -18.68 10.82
C HIS A 604 -2.14 -18.70 9.87
N SER A 605 -1.70 -17.54 9.37
CA SER A 605 -0.46 -17.44 8.58
C SER A 605 0.78 -17.54 9.47
N PHE A 606 1.79 -18.31 9.06
CA PHE A 606 3.05 -18.54 9.81
C PHE A 606 4.10 -17.44 9.55
N VAL A 607 3.76 -16.20 9.93
CA VAL A 607 4.51 -15.01 9.50
C VAL A 607 5.07 -14.16 10.65
N LEU A 608 4.76 -14.44 11.92
CA LEU A 608 5.04 -13.50 13.02
C LEU A 608 6.53 -13.22 13.23
N ALA A 609 7.40 -14.21 13.06
CA ALA A 609 8.85 -14.04 13.12
C ALA A 609 9.38 -12.98 12.12
N GLN A 610 8.62 -12.72 11.07
CA GLN A 610 8.95 -11.77 10.02
C GLN A 610 8.43 -10.35 10.31
N GLY A 611 7.67 -10.17 11.40
CA GLY A 611 7.07 -8.91 11.79
C GLY A 611 8.08 -7.85 12.23
N ILE A 612 7.65 -6.60 12.20
CA ILE A 612 8.43 -5.48 12.74
C ILE A 612 8.26 -5.49 14.25
N VAL A 613 9.37 -5.64 14.96
CA VAL A 613 9.44 -5.50 16.41
C VAL A 613 9.51 -4.02 16.76
N GLY A 614 8.83 -3.60 17.83
CA GLY A 614 8.74 -2.20 18.24
C GLY A 614 8.07 -2.07 19.60
N ASP A 615 7.90 -0.85 20.09
CA ASP A 615 7.12 -0.59 21.29
C ASP A 615 5.80 0.11 20.98
N LEU A 616 4.84 -0.06 21.89
CA LEU A 616 3.63 0.76 22.00
C LEU A 616 3.43 1.10 23.47
N ASP A 617 3.50 2.38 23.83
CA ASP A 617 3.44 2.82 25.23
C ASP A 617 4.46 2.10 26.14
N GLY A 618 5.65 1.78 25.59
CA GLY A 618 6.72 1.08 26.29
C GLY A 618 6.51 -0.43 26.43
N ARG A 619 5.43 -0.99 25.88
CA ARG A 619 5.19 -2.43 25.81
C ARG A 619 5.87 -3.03 24.56
N PRO A 620 6.68 -4.09 24.68
CA PRO A 620 7.29 -4.75 23.54
C PRO A 620 6.25 -5.45 22.69
N LYS A 621 6.33 -5.21 21.39
CA LYS A 621 5.36 -5.74 20.45
C LYS A 621 5.99 -6.20 19.15
N VAL A 622 5.26 -7.07 18.45
CA VAL A 622 5.47 -7.41 17.05
C VAL A 622 4.24 -7.03 16.23
N ALA A 623 4.45 -6.33 15.13
CA ALA A 623 3.41 -6.06 14.14
C ALA A 623 3.37 -7.18 13.09
N CYS A 624 2.24 -7.88 13.00
CA CYS A 624 2.07 -8.96 12.03
C CYS A 624 2.25 -8.45 10.58
N PRO A 625 3.09 -9.12 9.76
CA PRO A 625 3.29 -8.78 8.35
C PRO A 625 2.02 -8.63 7.51
N MET A 626 1.04 -9.50 7.75
CA MET A 626 -0.12 -9.69 6.87
C MET A 626 -1.19 -8.61 7.05
N HIS A 627 -1.54 -8.32 8.30
CA HIS A 627 -2.68 -7.45 8.63
C HIS A 627 -2.33 -6.35 9.64
N LYS A 628 -1.04 -6.21 10.00
CA LYS A 628 -0.52 -5.13 10.85
C LYS A 628 -1.15 -5.04 12.24
N ARG A 629 -1.75 -6.13 12.73
CA ARG A 629 -2.15 -6.27 14.14
C ARG A 629 -0.88 -6.37 14.98
N SER A 630 -0.85 -5.63 16.08
CA SER A 630 0.26 -5.60 17.02
C SER A 630 -0.05 -6.52 18.20
N TYR A 631 0.88 -7.40 18.54
CA TYR A 631 0.80 -8.28 19.71
C TYR A 631 1.94 -7.98 20.66
N ASP A 632 1.63 -7.92 21.95
CA ASP A 632 2.64 -7.79 22.98
C ASP A 632 3.50 -9.08 23.06
N LEU A 633 4.81 -8.93 23.13
CA LEU A 633 5.77 -10.04 23.14
C LEU A 633 5.94 -10.68 24.52
N SER A 634 5.60 -9.98 25.60
CA SER A 634 5.70 -10.47 26.97
C SER A 634 4.49 -11.32 27.35
N ASP A 635 3.28 -10.85 27.03
CA ASP A 635 2.03 -11.50 27.46
C ASP A 635 1.15 -12.03 26.31
N GLY A 636 1.50 -11.72 25.06
CA GLY A 636 0.80 -12.17 23.86
C GLY A 636 -0.45 -11.37 23.50
N CYS A 637 -0.88 -10.40 24.31
CA CYS A 637 -2.15 -9.70 24.10
C CYS A 637 -2.14 -8.87 22.81
N CYS A 638 -3.24 -8.91 22.06
CA CYS A 638 -3.43 -8.03 20.91
C CYS A 638 -3.62 -6.58 21.38
N LEU A 639 -2.68 -5.71 21.00
CA LEU A 639 -2.71 -4.28 21.30
C LEU A 639 -3.57 -3.49 20.31
N SER A 640 -4.08 -4.14 19.26
CA SER A 640 -4.93 -3.51 18.24
C SER A 640 -6.43 -3.54 18.56
N GLY A 641 -6.83 -4.04 19.73
CA GLY A 641 -8.20 -4.00 20.25
C GLY A 641 -9.08 -5.21 19.93
N ASP A 642 -8.50 -6.26 19.34
CA ASP A 642 -9.18 -7.55 19.17
C ASP A 642 -8.95 -8.46 20.38
N ASP A 643 -9.92 -9.31 20.70
CA ASP A 643 -9.77 -10.35 21.72
C ASP A 643 -9.00 -11.57 21.15
N LEU A 644 -7.74 -11.33 20.79
CA LEU A 644 -6.79 -12.34 20.31
C LEU A 644 -5.54 -12.31 21.17
N ARG A 645 -4.92 -13.48 21.34
CA ARG A 645 -3.70 -13.63 22.14
C ARG A 645 -2.72 -14.60 21.48
N LEU A 646 -1.43 -14.29 21.55
CA LEU A 646 -0.36 -15.23 21.19
C LEU A 646 -0.04 -16.13 22.38
N GLN A 647 0.30 -17.39 22.10
CA GLN A 647 1.08 -18.17 23.04
C GLN A 647 2.48 -17.57 23.15
N THR A 648 2.91 -17.23 24.37
CA THR A 648 4.27 -16.77 24.69
C THR A 648 5.02 -17.86 25.47
N PHE A 649 6.34 -17.80 25.42
CA PHE A 649 7.25 -18.74 26.08
C PHE A 649 8.41 -17.96 26.72
N GLU A 650 8.93 -18.47 27.85
CA GLU A 650 10.10 -17.86 28.49
C GLU A 650 11.37 -18.13 27.67
N VAL A 651 12.25 -17.13 27.59
CA VAL A 651 13.50 -17.21 26.83
C VAL A 651 14.65 -16.75 27.70
N LYS A 652 15.78 -17.45 27.61
CA LYS A 652 17.05 -17.03 28.22
C LYS A 652 18.20 -17.15 27.22
N GLU A 653 19.21 -16.30 27.42
CA GLU A 653 20.50 -16.41 26.75
C GLU A 653 21.54 -16.85 27.79
N GLU A 654 22.22 -17.97 27.54
CA GLU A 654 23.35 -18.46 28.36
C GLU A 654 24.53 -18.74 27.44
N GLU A 655 25.69 -18.15 27.72
CA GLU A 655 26.93 -18.32 26.94
C GLU A 655 26.77 -18.06 25.42
N GLY A 656 25.85 -17.17 25.04
CA GLY A 656 25.56 -16.83 23.64
C GLY A 656 24.67 -17.84 22.90
N VAL A 657 24.09 -18.80 23.62
CA VAL A 657 23.08 -19.76 23.13
C VAL A 657 21.71 -19.34 23.63
N VAL A 658 20.71 -19.40 22.75
CA VAL A 658 19.33 -19.05 23.05
C VAL A 658 18.55 -20.29 23.44
N TYR A 659 17.89 -20.25 24.59
CA TYR A 659 17.03 -21.31 25.12
C TYR A 659 15.61 -20.81 25.29
N VAL A 660 14.64 -21.65 24.97
CA VAL A 660 13.21 -21.39 25.22
C VAL A 660 12.68 -22.48 26.15
N LEU A 661 11.92 -22.09 27.18
CA LEU A 661 11.29 -23.02 28.11
C LEU A 661 10.03 -23.60 27.45
N LEU A 662 10.05 -24.90 27.16
CA LEU A 662 9.00 -25.59 26.41
C LEU A 662 8.63 -26.92 27.07
N PRO A 663 7.35 -27.30 27.08
CA PRO A 663 6.94 -28.67 27.40
C PRO A 663 7.34 -29.63 26.27
N ALA A 664 7.16 -30.93 26.46
CA ALA A 664 7.44 -31.95 25.46
C ALA A 664 6.78 -31.64 24.09
N THR A 665 7.44 -32.06 23.01
CA THR A 665 7.05 -31.72 21.63
C THR A 665 5.61 -32.12 21.31
N ASP A 666 5.14 -33.25 21.82
CA ASP A 666 3.77 -33.74 21.62
C ASP A 666 2.71 -32.81 22.22
N VAL A 667 3.01 -32.16 23.36
CA VAL A 667 2.14 -31.16 23.99
C VAL A 667 2.06 -29.88 23.15
N VAL A 668 3.20 -29.41 22.62
CA VAL A 668 3.24 -28.24 21.75
C VAL A 668 2.55 -28.53 20.42
N ASP A 669 2.87 -29.67 19.80
CA ASP A 669 2.28 -30.12 18.53
C ASP A 669 0.79 -30.41 18.66
N ALA A 670 0.32 -30.83 19.84
CA ALA A 670 -1.11 -30.95 20.15
C ALA A 670 -1.88 -29.63 19.90
N ARG A 671 -1.23 -28.47 19.97
CA ARG A 671 -1.87 -27.16 19.81
C ARG A 671 -1.37 -26.35 18.61
N LEU A 672 -0.09 -26.43 18.27
CA LEU A 672 0.59 -25.50 17.36
C LEU A 672 1.22 -26.16 16.12
N ALA A 673 1.06 -27.47 15.93
CA ALA A 673 1.61 -28.18 14.78
C ALA A 673 1.15 -27.55 13.46
N THR A 674 2.09 -27.28 12.55
CA THR A 674 1.80 -26.65 11.25
C THR A 674 0.72 -27.42 10.48
N SER A 675 0.80 -28.75 10.50
CA SER A 675 -0.10 -29.69 9.82
C SER A 675 -1.59 -29.52 10.18
N LYS A 676 -1.89 -28.96 11.35
CA LYS A 676 -3.27 -28.67 11.81
C LYS A 676 -3.89 -27.45 11.16
N PHE A 677 -3.05 -26.49 10.77
CA PHE A 677 -3.49 -25.19 10.27
C PHE A 677 -3.18 -24.98 8.78
N VAL A 678 -2.52 -25.94 8.12
CA VAL A 678 -2.50 -25.99 6.66
C VAL A 678 -3.94 -26.04 6.18
N ALA A 679 -4.39 -25.00 5.47
CA ALA A 679 -5.75 -24.92 4.93
C ALA A 679 -6.04 -26.18 4.11
N LYS A 680 -6.93 -27.05 4.62
CA LYS A 680 -7.38 -28.27 3.93
C LYS A 680 -8.49 -27.91 2.95
N GLU A 681 -8.53 -28.61 1.81
CA GLU A 681 -9.76 -28.69 1.02
C GLU A 681 -10.91 -29.17 1.92
N ARG A 682 -12.05 -28.50 1.88
CA ARG A 682 -13.28 -29.07 2.46
C ARG A 682 -13.74 -30.18 1.52
N ASP A 683 -13.86 -31.39 2.05
CA ASP A 683 -14.60 -32.51 1.45
C ASP A 683 -16.13 -32.27 1.39
N ASP A 684 -16.62 -31.10 1.82
CA ASP A 684 -18.02 -30.70 1.66
C ASP A 684 -18.29 -30.20 0.23
N ALA A 685 -18.04 -31.07 -0.74
CA ALA A 685 -18.82 -31.13 -1.96
C ALA A 685 -20.21 -31.74 -1.66
N VAL A 686 -20.92 -31.20 -0.67
CA VAL A 686 -22.37 -31.42 -0.54
C VAL A 686 -23.02 -30.39 -1.44
N HIS A 687 -23.32 -30.81 -2.67
CA HIS A 687 -24.29 -30.20 -3.58
C HIS A 687 -24.43 -28.67 -3.49
N ALA A 688 -23.37 -27.93 -3.80
CA ALA A 688 -23.63 -26.73 -4.58
C ALA A 688 -23.79 -27.23 -6.01
N GLU A 689 -25.04 -27.39 -6.46
CA GLU A 689 -25.32 -27.39 -7.90
C GLU A 689 -24.54 -26.22 -8.47
N VAL A 690 -23.49 -26.53 -9.24
CA VAL A 690 -22.96 -25.58 -10.19
C VAL A 690 -24.12 -25.43 -11.17
N VAL A 691 -24.99 -24.46 -10.91
CA VAL A 691 -25.85 -23.91 -11.95
C VAL A 691 -24.87 -23.29 -12.93
N VAL A 692 -24.38 -24.11 -13.85
CA VAL A 692 -23.90 -23.67 -15.14
C VAL A 692 -25.15 -23.18 -15.84
N THR A 693 -25.65 -22.00 -15.47
CA THR A 693 -26.37 -21.20 -16.43
C THR A 693 -25.33 -20.83 -17.47
N PRO A 694 -25.43 -21.32 -18.72
CA PRO A 694 -24.72 -20.67 -19.79
C PRO A 694 -25.18 -19.22 -19.72
N ALA A 695 -24.25 -18.29 -19.55
CA ALA A 695 -24.53 -16.91 -19.90
C ALA A 695 -24.75 -16.93 -21.41
N THR A 696 -25.99 -17.17 -21.85
CA THR A 696 -26.49 -16.67 -23.12
C THR A 696 -26.43 -15.15 -22.99
N LEU A 697 -25.25 -14.61 -23.29
CA LEU A 697 -25.09 -13.22 -23.66
C LEU A 697 -25.85 -13.07 -24.97
N ASP A 698 -27.12 -12.70 -24.85
CA ASP A 698 -27.89 -12.18 -25.97
C ASP A 698 -27.59 -10.68 -26.02
N TRP A 699 -26.57 -10.33 -26.81
CA TRP A 699 -26.40 -9.01 -27.42
C TRP A 699 -26.20 -9.18 -28.92
#